data_AF-A0A951F8I1-F1
#
_entry.id   AF-A0A951F8I1-F1
#
_cell.length_a   1.000
_cell.length_b   1.000
_cell.length_c   1.000
_cell.angle_alpha   90.00
_cell.angle_beta   90.00
_cell.angle_gamma   90.00
#
_symmetry.space_group_name_H-M   'P 1'
#
loop_
_entity.id
_entity.type
_entity.pdbx_description
1 polymer ?
#
loop_
_entity_poly.entity_id
_entity_poly.type
_entity_poly.pdbx_seq_one_letter_code
_entity_poly.pdbx_strand_id
1 'polypeptide(L)'
;MDRSQHTYTALDELKQIQAEARHSISVDHLRRCYERVQTIRRANPDDFDLQLFIADLQEEIIERARGGQQSAAPASTEERPHARRSRERELAEPADDAAEISPEVPQVDAKTWQRATYIALFLTALLLAAFIVLVQAARKVNFPSTENAAQQTAQQTNAGGKAPAENAAATPAAPSAPTLRLYTDLVPGTVTIDDGEPRDLKDGELVLDDLQPGQHSIKVVGRSGNAAFTFDVAEKSAPRIVSIPSANNAMAVLVSGEGGKARLVTNADNSEVALDGKPAGQVGADGLTLDDLGKVDHELQVTQGKDRQRFVLTYTPAPALTVYVKSDPNAGTVVVSAGQDNADVYIDDALYRRKTDQGQVRIPLKVGDYTIRVHKAGFMDPPPKSVTVKKAEETPVDFRMDPIPQIATLQIKGALQGTMVYVDKDLAAVIGADGNANISNVKPGDHTIELRREQALPKKFQRSFHTGDVVVFSGPDVTLDKAITENKPAPPATPTPDTKAPQNYGMEMEGSQVRKGGGFVAYHVPKVAGHYSFAAQGHIGGFLKKSKLQWYAGYQDGENYILFTVDGKHATIHEVTNGKSIEVARMPFNAESNEWVQVDLSVRPDSISAHLKTPDTGWSDLGSVASPGRDFTQDKVGFYIPGSDEIAVSNFRFSNR
;
A
#
# COMPACT_ATOMS: atom_id res chain seq x y z
N MET A 1 -24.37 5.18 -71.43
CA MET A 1 -23.54 4.17 -70.73
C MET A 1 -22.46 4.94 -70.02
N ASP A 2 -22.66 5.22 -68.73
CA ASP A 2 -21.71 5.99 -67.93
C ASP A 2 -21.64 5.35 -66.54
N ARG A 3 -20.45 4.91 -66.13
CA ARG A 3 -20.23 4.20 -64.86
C ARG A 3 -20.17 5.26 -63.75
N SER A 4 -21.27 5.40 -63.03
CA SER A 4 -21.38 6.21 -61.82
C SER A 4 -20.33 5.81 -60.78
N GLN A 5 -19.41 6.74 -60.50
CA GLN A 5 -18.41 6.64 -59.44
C GLN A 5 -19.11 6.68 -58.09
N HIS A 6 -19.06 5.57 -57.34
CA HIS A 6 -19.42 5.55 -55.92
C HIS A 6 -18.32 6.26 -55.13
N THR A 7 -18.66 7.37 -54.49
CA THR A 7 -17.81 8.02 -53.48
C THR A 7 -17.79 7.11 -52.25
N TYR A 8 -16.78 6.26 -52.11
CA TYR A 8 -16.57 5.46 -50.89
C TYR A 8 -16.17 6.40 -49.75
N THR A 9 -16.85 6.32 -48.60
CA THR A 9 -16.42 7.04 -47.40
C THR A 9 -15.20 6.33 -46.78
N ALA A 10 -14.33 7.05 -46.06
CA ALA A 10 -13.16 6.46 -45.41
C ALA A 10 -13.55 5.31 -44.45
N LEU A 11 -14.75 5.39 -43.85
CA LEU A 11 -15.30 4.34 -43.00
C LEU A 11 -15.68 3.07 -43.80
N ASP A 12 -16.20 3.22 -45.02
CA ASP A 12 -16.52 2.07 -45.88
C ASP A 12 -15.25 1.34 -46.32
N GLU A 13 -14.18 2.09 -46.62
CA GLU A 13 -12.89 1.50 -46.94
C GLU A 13 -12.30 0.74 -45.74
N LEU A 14 -12.41 1.28 -44.52
CA LEU A 14 -11.97 0.59 -43.30
C LEU A 14 -12.76 -0.70 -43.04
N LYS A 15 -14.08 -0.70 -43.23
CA LYS A 15 -14.91 -1.91 -43.13
C LYS A 15 -14.53 -2.96 -44.17
N GLN A 16 -14.19 -2.52 -45.39
CA GLN A 16 -13.69 -3.43 -46.42
C GLN A 16 -12.34 -4.03 -46.03
N ILE A 17 -11.40 -3.22 -45.54
CA ILE A 17 -10.09 -3.71 -45.07
C ILE A 17 -10.24 -4.68 -43.90
N GLN A 18 -11.18 -4.44 -42.98
CA GLN A 18 -11.51 -5.38 -41.90
C GLN A 18 -12.00 -6.72 -42.44
N ALA A 19 -12.91 -6.71 -43.42
CA ALA A 19 -13.37 -7.94 -44.05
C ALA A 19 -12.22 -8.69 -44.75
N GLU A 20 -11.37 -7.99 -45.49
CA GLU A 20 -10.19 -8.56 -46.16
C GLU A 20 -9.19 -9.16 -45.16
N ALA A 21 -8.93 -8.46 -44.05
CA ALA A 21 -8.06 -8.94 -42.98
C ALA A 21 -8.63 -10.20 -42.30
N ARG A 22 -9.94 -10.25 -42.07
CA ARG A 22 -10.61 -11.40 -41.43
C ARG A 22 -10.52 -12.69 -42.24
N HIS A 23 -10.54 -12.59 -43.56
CA HIS A 23 -10.48 -13.76 -44.44
C HIS A 23 -9.05 -14.14 -44.85
N SER A 24 -8.06 -13.35 -44.45
CA SER A 24 -6.66 -13.57 -44.81
C SER A 24 -5.91 -14.38 -43.76
N ILE A 25 -5.22 -15.42 -44.22
CA ILE A 25 -4.24 -16.20 -43.44
C ILE A 25 -2.78 -15.92 -43.86
N SER A 26 -2.58 -15.08 -44.88
CA SER A 26 -1.26 -14.69 -45.37
C SER A 26 -0.76 -13.45 -44.63
N VAL A 27 0.44 -13.55 -44.05
CA VAL A 27 1.12 -12.45 -43.35
C VAL A 27 1.39 -11.28 -44.31
N ASP A 28 1.77 -11.55 -45.57
CA ASP A 28 2.00 -10.50 -46.57
C ASP A 28 0.72 -9.74 -46.93
N HIS A 29 -0.42 -10.44 -46.97
CA HIS A 29 -1.70 -9.80 -47.23
C HIS A 29 -2.18 -8.97 -46.02
N LEU A 30 -1.99 -9.47 -44.79
CA LEU A 30 -2.26 -8.72 -43.56
C LEU A 30 -1.39 -7.46 -43.44
N ARG A 31 -0.12 -7.53 -43.86
CA ARG A 31 0.76 -6.36 -43.93
C ARG A 31 0.24 -5.29 -44.89
N ARG A 32 -0.24 -5.69 -46.08
CA ARG A 32 -0.86 -4.75 -47.03
C ARG A 32 -2.14 -4.12 -46.47
N CYS A 33 -2.97 -4.89 -45.76
CA CYS A 33 -4.13 -4.33 -45.04
C CYS A 33 -3.67 -3.28 -44.02
N TYR A 34 -2.65 -3.58 -43.23
CA TYR A 34 -2.11 -2.66 -42.22
C TYR A 34 -1.61 -1.34 -42.85
N GLU A 35 -0.88 -1.40 -43.97
CA GLU A 35 -0.38 -0.22 -44.68
C GLU A 35 -1.52 0.66 -45.24
N ARG A 36 -2.61 0.04 -45.72
CA ARG A 36 -3.81 0.78 -46.16
C ARG A 36 -4.50 1.49 -44.99
N VAL A 37 -4.65 0.81 -43.84
CA VAL A 37 -5.21 1.43 -42.62
C VAL A 37 -4.36 2.63 -42.17
N GLN A 38 -3.02 2.50 -42.21
CA GLN A 38 -2.10 3.60 -41.86
C GLN A 38 -2.25 4.81 -42.82
N THR A 39 -2.54 4.56 -44.08
CA THR A 39 -2.76 5.63 -45.07
C THR A 39 -4.04 6.40 -44.76
N ILE A 40 -5.14 5.69 -44.45
CA ILE A 40 -6.41 6.31 -44.06
C ILE A 40 -6.27 7.10 -42.75
N ARG A 41 -5.49 6.57 -41.79
CA ARG A 41 -5.18 7.24 -40.52
C ARG A 41 -4.51 8.60 -40.72
N ARG A 42 -3.54 8.67 -41.63
CA ARG A 42 -2.80 9.91 -41.93
C ARG A 42 -3.65 10.92 -42.69
N ALA A 43 -4.61 10.46 -43.49
CA ALA A 43 -5.50 11.31 -44.26
C ALA A 43 -6.64 11.93 -43.40
N ASN A 44 -6.98 11.31 -42.26
CA ASN A 44 -8.09 11.73 -41.41
C ASN A 44 -7.67 11.87 -39.93
N PRO A 45 -6.69 12.75 -39.60
CA PRO A 45 -6.16 12.88 -38.25
C PRO A 45 -7.19 13.42 -37.23
N ASP A 46 -8.15 14.23 -37.69
CA ASP A 46 -9.08 14.96 -36.83
C ASP A 46 -10.44 14.26 -36.64
N ASP A 47 -10.67 13.11 -37.28
CA ASP A 47 -11.90 12.33 -37.18
C ASP A 47 -11.77 11.28 -36.06
N PHE A 48 -12.23 11.65 -34.86
CA PHE A 48 -12.10 10.84 -33.65
C PHE A 48 -12.73 9.44 -33.79
N ASP A 49 -13.94 9.35 -34.34
CA ASP A 49 -14.66 8.08 -34.48
C ASP A 49 -13.94 7.16 -35.49
N LEU A 50 -13.40 7.74 -36.57
CA LEU A 50 -12.59 7.01 -37.53
C LEU A 50 -11.24 6.56 -36.93
N GLN A 51 -10.60 7.39 -36.09
CA GLN A 51 -9.37 7.04 -35.39
C GLN A 51 -9.57 5.87 -34.41
N LEU A 52 -10.73 5.83 -33.72
CA LEU A 52 -11.08 4.73 -32.84
C LEU A 52 -11.25 3.41 -33.63
N PHE A 53 -12.02 3.44 -34.73
CA PHE A 53 -12.18 2.27 -35.59
C PHE A 53 -10.84 1.79 -36.20
N ILE A 54 -9.95 2.71 -36.55
CA ILE A 54 -8.61 2.42 -37.05
C ILE A 54 -7.77 1.70 -36.00
N ALA A 55 -7.81 2.13 -34.74
CA ALA A 55 -7.06 1.52 -33.66
C ALA A 55 -7.50 0.06 -33.44
N ASP A 56 -8.80 -0.17 -33.34
CA ASP A 56 -9.38 -1.52 -33.18
C ASP A 56 -9.00 -2.45 -34.35
N LEU A 57 -9.08 -1.94 -35.58
CA LEU A 57 -8.72 -2.72 -36.77
C LEU A 57 -7.22 -3.03 -36.84
N GLN A 58 -6.34 -2.12 -36.38
CA GLN A 58 -4.90 -2.37 -36.33
C GLN A 58 -4.56 -3.49 -35.36
N GLU A 59 -5.18 -3.49 -34.18
CA GLU A 59 -5.03 -4.56 -33.20
C GLU A 59 -5.51 -5.91 -33.76
N GLU A 60 -6.69 -5.94 -34.39
CA GLU A 60 -7.24 -7.15 -35.00
C GLU A 60 -6.30 -7.74 -36.08
N ILE A 61 -5.68 -6.89 -36.92
CA ILE A 61 -4.72 -7.33 -37.95
C ILE A 61 -3.44 -7.90 -37.30
N ILE A 62 -2.95 -7.27 -36.23
CA ILE A 62 -1.73 -7.69 -35.52
C ILE A 62 -1.94 -9.04 -34.81
N GLU A 63 -3.07 -9.20 -34.12
CA GLU A 63 -3.42 -10.47 -33.48
C GLU A 63 -3.49 -11.61 -34.50
N ARG A 64 -4.11 -11.37 -35.67
CA ARG A 64 -4.17 -12.36 -36.74
C ARG A 64 -2.80 -12.71 -37.30
N ALA A 65 -1.93 -11.73 -37.47
CA ALA A 65 -0.56 -11.96 -37.94
C ALA A 65 0.23 -12.82 -36.95
N ARG A 66 0.04 -12.61 -35.63
CA ARG A 66 0.65 -13.43 -34.57
C ARG A 66 0.05 -14.84 -34.51
N GLY A 67 -1.27 -14.98 -34.67
CA GLY A 67 -1.96 -16.27 -34.70
C GLY A 67 -1.55 -17.14 -35.89
N GLY A 68 -1.27 -16.54 -37.05
CA GLY A 68 -0.77 -17.24 -38.24
C GLY A 68 0.64 -17.81 -38.08
N GLN A 69 1.50 -17.21 -37.23
CA GLN A 69 2.85 -17.73 -36.96
C GLN A 69 2.86 -19.01 -36.13
N GLN A 70 1.78 -19.33 -35.40
CA GLN A 70 1.66 -20.59 -34.64
C GLN A 70 1.21 -21.79 -35.50
N SER A 71 0.69 -21.57 -36.71
CA SER A 71 0.27 -22.65 -37.64
C SER A 71 1.33 -23.02 -38.69
N ALA A 72 2.54 -22.46 -38.64
CA ALA A 72 3.62 -22.72 -39.59
C ALA A 72 4.85 -23.35 -38.91
N ALA A 73 4.69 -24.54 -38.34
CA ALA A 73 5.79 -25.47 -38.03
C ALA A 73 5.32 -26.91 -38.37
N PRO A 74 6.18 -27.76 -38.98
CA PRO A 74 5.74 -28.98 -39.65
C PRO A 74 5.44 -30.12 -38.69
N ALA A 75 4.52 -30.96 -39.15
CA ALA A 75 3.99 -32.13 -38.49
C ALA A 75 5.04 -33.20 -38.15
N SER A 76 4.92 -33.76 -36.94
CA SER A 76 5.33 -35.13 -36.64
C SER A 76 4.10 -35.91 -36.18
N THR A 77 3.69 -36.81 -37.06
CA THR A 77 2.65 -37.83 -36.97
C THR A 77 2.85 -38.72 -35.74
N GLU A 78 1.80 -38.93 -34.95
CA GLU A 78 1.51 -40.26 -34.39
C GLU A 78 0.05 -40.38 -33.94
N GLU A 79 -0.42 -41.63 -33.96
CA GLU A 79 -1.79 -42.03 -34.28
C GLU A 79 -2.77 -42.07 -33.10
N ARG A 80 -4.05 -41.92 -33.47
CA ARG A 80 -5.33 -42.23 -32.80
C ARG A 80 -5.36 -43.56 -32.00
N PRO A 81 -6.42 -43.90 -31.19
CA PRO A 81 -7.82 -43.48 -31.38
C PRO A 81 -8.73 -43.24 -30.15
N HIS A 82 -9.84 -42.60 -30.52
CA HIS A 82 -11.14 -42.41 -29.90
C HIS A 82 -11.70 -43.49 -28.95
N ALA A 83 -12.43 -43.04 -27.92
CA ALA A 83 -13.74 -43.60 -27.59
C ALA A 83 -14.70 -42.55 -26.99
N ARG A 84 -15.82 -42.33 -27.69
CA ARG A 84 -17.12 -41.86 -27.18
C ARG A 84 -17.55 -42.79 -26.02
N ARG A 85 -18.34 -42.43 -25.00
CA ARG A 85 -19.69 -41.82 -25.01
C ARG A 85 -20.22 -41.87 -23.55
N SER A 86 -21.05 -40.90 -23.12
CA SER A 86 -22.29 -40.98 -22.27
C SER A 86 -22.31 -41.85 -20.99
N ARG A 87 -23.01 -41.60 -19.89
CA ARG A 87 -23.89 -40.56 -19.29
C ARG A 87 -24.34 -41.22 -17.94
N GLU A 88 -24.79 -40.41 -16.98
CA GLU A 88 -25.67 -40.77 -15.83
C GLU A 88 -25.09 -41.48 -14.57
N ARG A 89 -24.94 -40.66 -13.52
CA ARG A 89 -25.70 -40.67 -12.23
C ARG A 89 -25.81 -42.01 -11.47
N GLU A 90 -25.17 -42.10 -10.30
CA GLU A 90 -25.82 -42.37 -8.99
C GLU A 90 -24.86 -42.14 -7.81
N LEU A 91 -25.40 -41.71 -6.67
CA LEU A 91 -24.72 -41.47 -5.39
C LEU A 91 -24.26 -42.77 -4.71
N ALA A 92 -23.06 -42.78 -4.13
CA ALA A 92 -22.72 -43.53 -2.91
C ALA A 92 -21.41 -42.97 -2.28
N GLU A 93 -21.39 -42.91 -0.95
CA GLU A 93 -20.41 -42.28 -0.05
C GLU A 93 -18.95 -42.78 -0.21
N PRO A 94 -17.93 -41.95 0.08
CA PRO A 94 -16.59 -42.45 0.37
C PRO A 94 -16.39 -42.65 1.89
N ALA A 95 -15.86 -43.83 2.22
CA ALA A 95 -15.34 -44.20 3.52
C ALA A 95 -14.12 -43.36 3.91
N ASP A 96 -14.00 -43.14 5.22
CA ASP A 96 -12.84 -42.58 5.91
C ASP A 96 -11.55 -43.33 5.58
N ASP A 97 -10.56 -42.60 5.05
CA ASP A 97 -9.13 -42.89 5.24
C ASP A 97 -8.43 -41.56 5.53
N ALA A 98 -8.57 -41.11 6.77
CA ALA A 98 -7.80 -40.00 7.32
C ALA A 98 -6.42 -40.51 7.75
N ALA A 99 -5.38 -39.94 7.14
CA ALA A 99 -3.99 -40.20 7.44
C ALA A 99 -3.67 -39.99 8.94
N GLU A 100 -3.00 -40.97 9.51
CA GLU A 100 -2.53 -41.04 10.90
C GLU A 100 -1.47 -39.95 11.18
N ILE A 101 -1.73 -39.10 12.17
CA ILE A 101 -0.85 -37.99 12.59
C ILE A 101 0.16 -38.52 13.62
N SER A 102 1.46 -38.29 13.40
CA SER A 102 2.54 -38.72 14.32
C SER A 102 2.44 -38.06 15.73
N PRO A 103 2.78 -38.78 16.82
CA PRO A 103 2.45 -38.38 18.19
C PRO A 103 3.53 -37.52 18.87
N GLU A 104 3.94 -36.39 18.28
CA GLU A 104 4.97 -35.54 18.89
C GLU A 104 4.72 -34.03 18.76
N VAL A 105 3.45 -33.62 18.95
CA VAL A 105 3.05 -32.20 19.08
C VAL A 105 2.55 -31.95 20.51
N PRO A 106 3.08 -30.96 21.26
CA PRO A 106 2.54 -30.62 22.58
C PRO A 106 1.10 -30.11 22.46
N GLN A 107 0.15 -30.91 22.95
CA GLN A 107 -1.25 -30.52 23.07
C GLN A 107 -1.40 -29.56 24.26
N VAL A 108 -1.73 -28.30 23.98
CA VAL A 108 -2.00 -27.30 25.04
C VAL A 108 -3.34 -27.63 25.69
N ASP A 109 -3.33 -27.83 27.02
CA ASP A 109 -4.50 -28.18 27.83
C ASP A 109 -5.65 -27.17 27.63
N ALA A 110 -6.83 -27.69 27.25
CA ALA A 110 -8.06 -26.95 27.00
C ALA A 110 -8.47 -26.01 28.15
N LYS A 111 -8.07 -26.34 29.39
CA LYS A 111 -8.35 -25.53 30.58
C LYS A 111 -7.53 -24.23 30.63
N THR A 112 -6.36 -24.23 30.01
CA THR A 112 -5.48 -23.05 29.89
C THR A 112 -6.02 -22.08 28.84
N TRP A 113 -6.59 -22.62 27.76
CA TRP A 113 -7.18 -21.83 26.68
C TRP A 113 -8.41 -21.06 27.14
N GLN A 114 -9.31 -21.68 27.92
CA GLN A 114 -10.46 -21.00 28.52
C GLN A 114 -10.05 -19.83 29.44
N ARG A 115 -9.02 -20.01 30.27
CA ARG A 115 -8.53 -18.94 31.15
C ARG A 115 -7.98 -17.75 30.36
N ALA A 116 -7.26 -18.01 29.27
CA ALA A 116 -6.78 -16.96 28.37
C ALA A 116 -7.93 -16.21 27.69
N THR A 117 -9.01 -16.90 27.30
CA THR A 117 -10.19 -16.24 26.69
C THR A 117 -10.92 -15.33 27.68
N TYR A 118 -11.10 -15.77 28.93
CA TYR A 118 -11.72 -14.94 29.97
C TYR A 118 -10.88 -13.71 30.32
N ILE A 119 -9.55 -13.84 30.38
CA ILE A 119 -8.64 -12.70 30.62
C ILE A 119 -8.70 -11.71 29.46
N ALA A 120 -8.72 -12.20 28.20
CA ALA A 120 -8.85 -11.35 27.03
C ALA A 120 -10.19 -10.59 27.00
N LEU A 121 -11.30 -11.27 27.30
CA LEU A 121 -12.63 -10.63 27.39
C LEU A 121 -12.68 -9.58 28.51
N PHE A 122 -12.09 -9.87 29.66
CA PHE A 122 -12.03 -8.93 30.78
C PHE A 122 -11.20 -7.67 30.44
N LEU A 123 -10.03 -7.84 29.82
CA LEU A 123 -9.21 -6.71 29.36
C LEU A 123 -9.90 -5.89 28.27
N THR A 124 -10.63 -6.54 27.37
CA THR A 124 -11.41 -5.87 26.32
C THR A 124 -12.53 -5.03 26.91
N ALA A 125 -13.26 -5.54 27.90
CA ALA A 125 -14.31 -4.80 28.60
C ALA A 125 -13.74 -3.60 29.38
N LEU A 126 -12.57 -3.76 30.01
CA LEU A 126 -11.87 -2.68 30.72
C LEU A 126 -11.44 -1.56 29.78
N LEU A 127 -10.89 -1.90 28.62
CA LEU A 127 -10.51 -0.93 27.59
C LEU A 127 -11.73 -0.20 27.02
N LEU A 128 -12.85 -0.90 26.82
CA LEU A 128 -14.08 -0.28 26.35
C LEU A 128 -14.65 0.71 27.39
N ALA A 129 -14.63 0.36 28.67
CA ALA A 129 -15.06 1.24 29.75
C ALA A 129 -14.16 2.49 29.85
N ALA A 130 -12.84 2.32 29.77
CA ALA A 130 -11.89 3.43 29.74
C ALA A 130 -12.09 4.34 28.53
N PHE A 131 -12.38 3.77 27.35
CA PHE A 131 -12.69 4.51 26.13
C PHE A 131 -13.98 5.33 26.28
N ILE A 132 -15.04 4.76 26.88
CA ILE A 132 -16.29 5.49 27.14
C ILE A 132 -16.05 6.67 28.10
N VAL A 133 -15.25 6.48 29.15
CA VAL A 133 -14.90 7.57 30.09
C VAL A 133 -14.10 8.67 29.38
N LEU A 134 -13.16 8.32 28.51
CA LEU A 134 -12.39 9.27 27.70
C LEU A 134 -13.29 10.06 26.73
N VAL A 135 -14.24 9.41 26.08
CA VAL A 135 -15.21 10.07 25.18
C VAL A 135 -16.14 11.00 25.96
N GLN A 136 -16.58 10.61 27.16
CA GLN A 136 -17.39 11.47 28.03
C GLN A 136 -16.60 12.69 28.55
N ALA A 137 -15.32 12.51 28.90
CA ALA A 137 -14.44 13.61 29.29
C ALA A 137 -14.18 14.57 28.11
N ALA A 138 -13.96 14.05 26.90
CA ALA A 138 -13.77 14.87 25.70
C ALA A 138 -15.03 15.68 25.33
N ARG A 139 -16.24 15.11 25.52
CA ARG A 139 -17.50 15.85 25.35
C ARG A 139 -17.65 16.99 26.36
N LYS A 140 -17.10 16.87 27.56
CA LYS A 140 -17.19 17.92 28.61
C LYS A 140 -16.22 19.09 28.38
N VAL A 141 -15.18 18.89 27.55
CA VAL A 141 -14.17 19.92 27.24
C VAL A 141 -14.45 20.63 25.91
N ASN A 142 -15.11 19.97 24.95
CA ASN A 142 -15.39 20.55 23.62
C ASN A 142 -16.80 21.16 23.44
N PHE A 143 -17.66 21.16 24.46
CA PHE A 143 -18.92 21.90 24.46
C PHE A 143 -18.94 22.89 25.62
N PRO A 144 -18.72 24.20 25.41
CA PRO A 144 -19.03 25.17 26.43
C PRO A 144 -20.55 25.17 26.66
N SER A 145 -20.95 24.95 27.91
CA SER A 145 -22.32 25.16 28.38
C SER A 145 -22.80 26.54 27.97
N THR A 146 -23.98 26.63 27.36
CA THR A 146 -24.65 27.85 26.90
C THR A 146 -25.02 28.83 28.04
N GLU A 147 -24.63 28.56 29.29
CA GLU A 147 -24.81 29.48 30.42
C GLU A 147 -23.82 30.66 30.41
N ASN A 148 -22.68 30.58 29.72
CA ASN A 148 -21.68 31.66 29.74
C ASN A 148 -21.84 32.71 28.62
N ALA A 149 -22.70 32.48 27.62
CA ALA A 149 -22.99 33.48 26.59
C ALA A 149 -24.07 34.49 27.02
N ALA A 150 -24.91 34.15 28.01
CA ALA A 150 -25.93 35.06 28.54
C ALA A 150 -25.39 36.06 29.59
N GLN A 151 -24.15 35.91 30.05
CA GLN A 151 -23.54 36.80 31.05
C GLN A 151 -22.57 37.85 30.48
N GLN A 152 -22.24 37.80 29.18
CA GLN A 152 -21.33 38.78 28.55
C GLN A 152 -22.02 39.90 27.77
N THR A 153 -23.33 39.84 27.55
CA THR A 153 -24.09 40.94 26.90
C THR A 153 -24.75 41.90 27.90
N ALA A 154 -24.62 41.66 29.22
CA ALA A 154 -25.27 42.46 30.26
C ALA A 154 -24.35 43.47 30.98
N GLN A 155 -23.16 43.77 30.45
CA GLN A 155 -22.25 44.78 31.01
C GLN A 155 -21.76 45.80 29.96
N GLN A 156 -22.68 46.39 29.20
CA GLN A 156 -22.48 47.74 28.69
C GLN A 156 -23.81 48.36 28.26
N THR A 157 -24.53 48.93 29.22
CA THR A 157 -25.19 50.24 29.16
C THR A 157 -26.13 50.37 30.35
N ASN A 158 -25.58 50.74 31.51
CA ASN A 158 -26.35 51.35 32.58
C ASN A 158 -26.03 52.84 32.58
N ALA A 159 -26.94 53.65 32.04
CA ALA A 159 -27.07 55.05 32.37
C ALA A 159 -28.53 55.49 32.17
N GLY A 160 -29.29 55.49 33.28
CA GLY A 160 -30.27 56.54 33.57
C GLY A 160 -31.73 56.33 33.14
N GLY A 161 -32.56 55.91 34.11
CA GLY A 161 -33.65 56.79 34.57
C GLY A 161 -35.10 56.52 34.13
N LYS A 162 -35.87 56.07 35.13
CA LYS A 162 -37.33 56.25 35.40
C LYS A 162 -38.40 55.41 34.66
N ALA A 163 -39.17 54.74 35.53
CA ALA A 163 -40.38 53.92 35.39
C ALA A 163 -41.63 54.67 34.86
N PRO A 164 -42.84 54.05 34.88
CA PRO A 164 -43.28 52.89 34.11
C PRO A 164 -44.56 53.22 33.31
N ALA A 165 -44.77 52.57 32.16
CA ALA A 165 -46.09 52.58 31.53
C ALA A 165 -46.40 51.18 31.01
N GLU A 166 -47.30 50.54 31.75
CA GLU A 166 -48.16 49.44 31.30
C GLU A 166 -48.74 49.79 29.93
N ASN A 167 -48.37 49.02 28.91
CA ASN A 167 -49.21 48.90 27.73
C ASN A 167 -49.27 47.43 27.32
N ALA A 168 -50.50 46.95 27.32
CA ALA A 168 -50.89 45.60 27.00
C ALA A 168 -50.49 45.21 25.57
N ALA A 169 -50.28 43.90 25.40
CA ALA A 169 -50.58 43.12 24.21
C ALA A 169 -50.21 43.75 22.84
N ALA A 170 -49.07 43.31 22.32
CA ALA A 170 -48.98 42.98 20.89
C ALA A 170 -47.99 41.82 20.74
N THR A 171 -48.51 40.60 20.80
CA THR A 171 -47.90 39.49 20.07
C THR A 171 -47.80 39.95 18.61
N PRO A 172 -46.62 39.95 17.95
CA PRO A 172 -46.59 40.17 16.52
C PRO A 172 -47.45 39.07 15.89
N ALA A 173 -48.53 39.45 15.21
CA ALA A 173 -49.33 38.51 14.42
C ALA A 173 -48.38 37.78 13.47
N ALA A 174 -48.39 36.45 13.51
CA ALA A 174 -47.56 35.64 12.63
C ALA A 174 -47.90 35.98 11.17
N PRO A 175 -46.89 36.09 10.27
CA PRO A 175 -47.16 36.24 8.85
C PRO A 175 -48.06 35.06 8.40
N SER A 176 -49.21 35.40 7.83
CA SER A 176 -50.13 34.41 7.23
C SER A 176 -49.76 34.08 5.78
N ALA A 177 -48.74 34.75 5.25
CA ALA A 177 -48.21 34.50 3.92
C ALA A 177 -47.24 33.31 3.97
N PRO A 178 -47.32 32.40 2.98
CA PRO A 178 -46.38 31.29 2.87
C PRO A 178 -44.96 31.79 2.57
N THR A 179 -43.97 31.12 3.15
CA THR A 179 -42.55 31.47 2.99
C THR A 179 -41.75 30.38 2.28
N LEU A 180 -40.65 30.74 1.63
CA LEU A 180 -39.64 29.81 1.13
C LEU A 180 -38.30 30.07 1.81
N ARG A 181 -37.66 29.01 2.28
CA ARG A 181 -36.30 29.04 2.84
C ARG A 181 -35.46 28.04 2.08
N LEU A 182 -34.34 28.48 1.51
CA LEU A 182 -33.41 27.64 0.79
C LEU A 182 -32.05 27.70 1.46
N TYR A 183 -31.46 26.53 1.70
CA TYR A 183 -30.14 26.34 2.29
C TYR A 183 -29.29 25.50 1.34
N THR A 184 -28.08 25.96 1.03
CA THR A 184 -27.21 25.28 0.08
C THR A 184 -25.72 25.46 0.36
N ASP A 185 -24.94 24.42 0.08
CA ASP A 185 -23.48 24.46 0.10
C ASP A 185 -22.87 24.72 -1.30
N LEU A 186 -23.71 24.98 -2.31
CA LEU A 186 -23.31 25.24 -3.70
C LEU A 186 -22.72 26.65 -3.88
N VAL A 187 -21.92 27.10 -2.91
CA VAL A 187 -21.29 28.42 -2.87
C VAL A 187 -19.82 28.34 -3.31
N PRO A 188 -19.31 29.29 -4.11
CA PRO A 188 -20.04 30.39 -4.75
C PRO A 188 -21.02 29.86 -5.83
N GLY A 189 -22.19 30.49 -5.91
CA GLY A 189 -23.27 30.11 -6.83
C GLY A 189 -24.35 31.18 -6.95
N THR A 190 -25.30 30.97 -7.85
CA THR A 190 -26.40 31.88 -8.17
C THR A 190 -27.75 31.19 -8.02
N VAL A 191 -28.77 31.96 -7.67
CA VAL A 191 -30.17 31.55 -7.65
C VAL A 191 -30.99 32.39 -8.61
N THR A 192 -31.83 31.74 -9.40
CA THR A 192 -32.79 32.36 -10.32
C THR A 192 -34.20 32.04 -9.84
N ILE A 193 -35.07 33.04 -9.83
CA ILE A 193 -36.48 32.93 -9.43
C ILE A 193 -37.32 33.27 -10.67
N ASP A 194 -38.25 32.39 -11.05
CA ASP A 194 -39.20 32.59 -12.15
C ASP A 194 -38.55 33.02 -13.47
N ASP A 195 -37.42 32.38 -13.81
CA ASP A 195 -36.61 32.68 -15.00
C ASP A 195 -36.15 34.16 -15.12
N GLY A 196 -36.14 34.89 -14.01
CA GLY A 196 -35.60 36.25 -13.93
C GLY A 196 -34.07 36.31 -13.96
N GLU A 197 -33.51 37.46 -13.60
CA GLU A 197 -32.06 37.63 -13.54
C GLU A 197 -31.43 36.81 -12.40
N PRO A 198 -30.33 36.05 -12.66
CA PRO A 198 -29.60 35.33 -11.63
C PRO A 198 -29.07 36.26 -10.53
N ARG A 199 -29.23 35.84 -9.28
CA ARG A 199 -28.75 36.56 -8.09
C ARG A 199 -27.71 35.73 -7.38
N ASP A 200 -26.64 36.36 -6.89
CA ASP A 200 -25.63 35.64 -6.10
C ASP A 200 -26.23 35.09 -4.80
N LEU A 201 -25.90 33.84 -4.47
CA LEU A 201 -26.20 33.25 -3.18
C LEU A 201 -25.29 33.84 -2.11
N LYS A 202 -25.88 34.41 -1.07
CA LYS A 202 -25.18 34.94 0.10
C LYS A 202 -25.28 33.94 1.24
N ASP A 203 -24.14 33.59 1.82
CA ASP A 203 -24.03 32.65 2.95
C ASP A 203 -24.70 31.28 2.72
N GLY A 204 -24.97 30.92 1.46
CA GLY A 204 -25.68 29.69 1.11
C GLY A 204 -27.18 29.72 1.41
N GLU A 205 -27.77 30.89 1.62
CA GLU A 205 -29.17 31.03 2.03
C GLU A 205 -29.98 31.91 1.08
N LEU A 206 -31.27 31.59 0.95
CA LEU A 206 -32.29 32.46 0.34
C LEU A 206 -33.57 32.34 1.16
N VAL A 207 -34.13 33.48 1.57
CA VAL A 207 -35.43 33.56 2.25
C VAL A 207 -36.37 34.45 1.44
N LEU A 208 -37.57 33.95 1.17
CA LEU A 208 -38.66 34.67 0.51
C LEU A 208 -39.88 34.67 1.43
N ASP A 209 -40.20 35.82 2.01
CA ASP A 209 -41.25 35.94 3.05
C ASP A 209 -42.64 36.30 2.50
N ASP A 210 -42.74 36.73 1.24
CA ASP A 210 -43.98 37.18 0.60
C ASP A 210 -44.16 36.53 -0.79
N LEU A 211 -44.37 35.22 -0.78
CA LEU A 211 -44.63 34.47 -2.00
C LEU A 211 -46.01 34.83 -2.57
N GLN A 212 -46.03 35.32 -3.81
CA GLN A 212 -47.28 35.64 -4.49
C GLN A 212 -48.06 34.35 -4.81
N PRO A 213 -49.41 34.38 -4.86
CA PRO A 213 -50.18 33.23 -5.32
C PRO A 213 -49.88 32.89 -6.77
N GLY A 214 -49.73 31.60 -7.07
CA GLY A 214 -49.41 31.12 -8.41
C GLY A 214 -48.28 30.07 -8.42
N GLN A 215 -47.88 29.67 -9.62
CA GLN A 215 -46.77 28.74 -9.80
C GLN A 215 -45.44 29.49 -9.87
N HIS A 216 -44.45 28.97 -9.16
CA HIS A 216 -43.11 29.51 -9.09
C HIS A 216 -42.05 28.46 -9.41
N SER A 217 -40.90 28.92 -9.86
CA SER A 217 -39.73 28.10 -10.15
C SER A 217 -38.46 28.70 -9.54
N ILE A 218 -37.58 27.83 -9.05
CA ILE A 218 -36.27 28.20 -8.53
C ILE A 218 -35.23 27.35 -9.23
N LYS A 219 -34.15 27.98 -9.68
CA LYS A 219 -32.94 27.33 -10.19
C LYS A 219 -31.74 27.78 -9.38
N VAL A 220 -31.00 26.83 -8.82
CA VAL A 220 -29.74 27.04 -8.11
C VAL A 220 -28.61 26.46 -8.95
N VAL A 221 -27.58 27.27 -9.18
CA VAL A 221 -26.40 26.87 -9.97
C VAL A 221 -25.15 27.24 -9.19
N GLY A 222 -24.35 26.25 -8.83
CA GLY A 222 -23.04 26.45 -8.23
C GLY A 222 -21.96 25.68 -8.98
N ARG A 223 -20.72 25.82 -8.52
CA ARG A 223 -19.58 25.12 -9.15
C ARG A 223 -19.60 23.60 -8.92
N SER A 224 -20.14 23.15 -7.80
CA SER A 224 -20.18 21.72 -7.42
C SER A 224 -21.43 20.99 -7.90
N GLY A 225 -22.48 21.70 -8.31
CA GLY A 225 -23.74 21.10 -8.72
C GLY A 225 -24.82 22.13 -9.07
N ASN A 226 -26.00 21.65 -9.44
CA ASN A 226 -27.18 22.48 -9.69
C ASN A 226 -28.45 21.77 -9.26
N ALA A 227 -29.49 22.55 -9.01
CA ALA A 227 -30.83 22.06 -8.69
C ALA A 227 -31.91 22.99 -9.26
N ALA A 228 -33.06 22.44 -9.61
CA ALA A 228 -34.21 23.17 -10.09
C ALA A 228 -35.50 22.53 -9.56
N PHE A 229 -36.48 23.33 -9.18
CA PHE A 229 -37.76 22.83 -8.69
C PHE A 229 -38.89 23.84 -8.91
N THR A 230 -40.11 23.34 -8.91
CA THR A 230 -41.34 24.11 -9.10
C THR A 230 -42.33 23.84 -7.99
N PHE A 231 -43.03 24.89 -7.55
CA PHE A 231 -44.03 24.83 -6.50
C PHE A 231 -45.18 25.79 -6.79
N ASP A 232 -46.38 25.42 -6.34
CA ASP A 232 -47.56 26.28 -6.40
C ASP A 232 -47.83 26.91 -5.03
N VAL A 233 -48.16 28.18 -5.01
CA VAL A 233 -48.47 28.96 -3.82
C VAL A 233 -49.95 29.30 -3.83
N ALA A 234 -50.63 28.97 -2.73
CA ALA A 234 -51.99 29.40 -2.44
C ALA A 234 -52.02 30.15 -1.11
N GLU A 235 -52.99 31.06 -0.97
CA GLU A 235 -53.11 31.86 0.25
C GLU A 235 -53.31 30.98 1.49
N LYS A 236 -52.55 31.26 2.55
CA LYS A 236 -52.69 30.64 3.88
C LYS A 236 -52.55 29.11 3.90
N SER A 237 -51.84 28.54 2.94
CA SER A 237 -51.51 27.11 2.89
C SER A 237 -50.04 26.91 2.54
N ALA A 238 -49.45 25.79 2.95
CA ALA A 238 -48.05 25.50 2.59
C ALA A 238 -47.87 25.38 1.07
N PRO A 239 -46.74 25.88 0.51
CA PRO A 239 -46.47 25.77 -0.91
C PRO A 239 -46.49 24.32 -1.39
N ARG A 240 -47.31 24.02 -2.40
CA ARG A 240 -47.46 22.67 -2.93
C ARG A 240 -46.34 22.37 -3.92
N ILE A 241 -45.54 21.35 -3.63
CA ILE A 241 -44.48 20.88 -4.54
C ILE A 241 -45.14 20.24 -5.77
N VAL A 242 -44.78 20.71 -6.96
CA VAL A 242 -45.43 20.31 -8.24
C VAL A 242 -44.81 19.05 -8.82
N SER A 243 -43.48 18.93 -8.73
CA SER A 243 -42.73 17.80 -9.27
C SER A 243 -41.53 17.45 -8.38
N ILE A 244 -40.95 16.28 -8.62
CA ILE A 244 -39.64 15.91 -8.08
C ILE A 244 -38.62 16.97 -8.54
N PRO A 245 -37.75 17.49 -7.64
CA PRO A 245 -36.71 18.43 -8.03
C PRO A 245 -35.72 17.77 -9.01
N SER A 246 -35.25 18.53 -9.99
CA SER A 246 -34.16 18.09 -10.87
C SER A 246 -32.84 18.59 -10.30
N ALA A 247 -31.85 17.71 -10.09
CA ALA A 247 -30.54 18.15 -9.64
C ALA A 247 -29.41 17.27 -10.22
N ASN A 248 -28.24 17.89 -10.41
CA ASN A 248 -27.04 17.23 -10.92
C ASN A 248 -25.84 17.54 -10.00
N ASN A 249 -25.14 16.49 -9.57
CA ASN A 249 -24.12 16.55 -8.50
C ASN A 249 -24.61 17.23 -7.22
N ALA A 250 -25.91 17.18 -6.97
CA ALA A 250 -26.54 17.75 -5.79
C ALA A 250 -27.76 16.90 -5.40
N MET A 251 -28.01 16.84 -4.10
CA MET A 251 -29.23 16.31 -3.52
C MET A 251 -30.12 17.47 -3.09
N ALA A 252 -31.34 17.51 -3.64
CA ALA A 252 -32.35 18.51 -3.33
C ALA A 252 -33.46 17.87 -2.50
N VAL A 253 -33.65 18.34 -1.27
CA VAL A 253 -34.70 17.89 -0.34
C VAL A 253 -35.64 19.06 -0.08
N LEU A 254 -36.89 18.93 -0.50
CA LEU A 254 -37.94 19.93 -0.33
C LEU A 254 -38.91 19.44 0.73
N VAL A 255 -39.15 20.24 1.76
CA VAL A 255 -40.07 19.96 2.86
C VAL A 255 -41.10 21.08 2.92
N SER A 256 -42.32 20.79 2.47
CA SER A 256 -43.46 21.69 2.55
C SER A 256 -44.24 21.40 3.83
N GLY A 257 -44.22 22.31 4.79
CA GLY A 257 -44.73 22.11 6.14
C GLY A 257 -45.79 23.11 6.57
N GLU A 258 -46.81 22.61 7.26
CA GLU A 258 -47.87 23.39 7.89
C GLU A 258 -48.47 22.62 9.07
N GLY A 259 -48.76 23.31 10.18
CA GLY A 259 -49.56 22.76 11.27
C GLY A 259 -48.96 21.50 11.95
N GLY A 260 -47.64 21.35 11.96
CA GLY A 260 -46.96 20.17 12.55
C GLY A 260 -46.99 18.93 11.65
N LYS A 261 -47.32 19.09 10.37
CA LYS A 261 -47.21 18.07 9.33
C LYS A 261 -46.38 18.61 8.18
N ALA A 262 -45.75 17.73 7.41
CA ALA A 262 -45.04 18.12 6.20
C ALA A 262 -45.11 17.07 5.11
N ARG A 263 -44.90 17.52 3.86
CA ARG A 263 -44.61 16.66 2.72
C ARG A 263 -43.17 16.86 2.28
N LEU A 264 -42.41 15.78 2.24
CA LEU A 264 -41.03 15.75 1.78
C LEU A 264 -40.98 15.19 0.35
N VAL A 265 -40.28 15.87 -0.54
CA VAL A 265 -39.96 15.42 -1.90
C VAL A 265 -38.47 15.59 -2.14
N THR A 266 -37.82 14.62 -2.79
CA THR A 266 -36.38 14.66 -3.07
C THR A 266 -36.06 14.00 -4.40
N ASN A 267 -34.95 14.38 -5.04
CA ASN A 267 -34.39 13.70 -6.22
C ASN A 267 -33.63 12.41 -5.86
N ALA A 268 -33.42 12.14 -4.58
CA ALA A 268 -32.85 10.89 -4.10
C ALA A 268 -33.92 9.78 -4.11
N ASP A 269 -34.18 9.20 -5.29
CA ASP A 269 -35.20 8.16 -5.47
C ASP A 269 -35.01 6.98 -4.50
N ASN A 270 -36.13 6.45 -3.98
CA ASN A 270 -36.20 5.34 -3.04
C ASN A 270 -35.35 5.53 -1.76
N SER A 271 -35.07 6.77 -1.36
CA SER A 271 -34.29 7.05 -0.15
C SER A 271 -35.09 6.79 1.12
N GLU A 272 -34.39 6.35 2.15
CA GLU A 272 -34.93 6.20 3.51
C GLU A 272 -34.80 7.53 4.26
N VAL A 273 -35.85 7.89 4.99
CA VAL A 273 -35.90 9.10 5.81
C VAL A 273 -35.99 8.71 7.27
N ALA A 274 -35.22 9.42 8.11
CA ALA A 274 -35.32 9.35 9.56
C ALA A 274 -35.48 10.74 10.16
N LEU A 275 -36.30 10.85 11.21
CA LEU A 275 -36.49 12.05 12.02
C LEU A 275 -35.99 11.77 13.44
N ASP A 276 -35.08 12.61 13.93
CA ASP A 276 -34.49 12.51 15.27
C ASP A 276 -33.91 11.11 15.56
N GLY A 277 -33.31 10.50 14.53
CA GLY A 277 -32.75 9.15 14.57
C GLY A 277 -33.77 8.01 14.48
N LYS A 278 -35.08 8.29 14.39
CA LYS A 278 -36.14 7.29 14.20
C LYS A 278 -36.54 7.18 12.73
N PRO A 279 -36.72 5.97 12.17
CA PRO A 279 -37.21 5.80 10.80
C PRO A 279 -38.58 6.47 10.61
N ALA A 280 -38.71 7.33 9.60
CA ALA A 280 -39.95 8.03 9.25
C ALA A 280 -40.61 7.41 8.00
N GLY A 281 -39.85 6.75 7.13
CA GLY A 281 -40.38 6.04 5.96
C GLY A 281 -39.43 6.06 4.76
N GLN A 282 -39.89 5.54 3.63
CA GLN A 282 -39.18 5.60 2.35
C GLN A 282 -39.86 6.60 1.42
N VAL A 283 -39.08 7.39 0.69
CA VAL A 283 -39.60 8.37 -0.28
C VAL A 283 -40.08 7.64 -1.53
N GLY A 284 -41.38 7.72 -1.81
CA GLY A 284 -41.99 7.23 -3.06
C GLY A 284 -42.07 8.29 -4.15
N ALA A 285 -42.69 7.94 -5.29
CA ALA A 285 -42.87 8.86 -6.43
C ALA A 285 -43.65 10.13 -6.08
N ASP A 286 -44.58 10.05 -5.11
CA ASP A 286 -45.35 11.17 -4.59
C ASP A 286 -44.68 11.88 -3.39
N GLY A 287 -43.44 11.53 -3.06
CA GLY A 287 -42.77 11.98 -1.85
C GLY A 287 -43.15 11.15 -0.61
N LEU A 288 -42.86 11.71 0.56
CA LEU A 288 -43.13 11.13 1.87
C LEU A 288 -43.90 12.11 2.75
N THR A 289 -44.99 11.65 3.36
CA THR A 289 -45.70 12.42 4.40
C THR A 289 -44.98 12.25 5.74
N LEU A 290 -44.68 13.36 6.39
CA LEU A 290 -44.13 13.43 7.74
C LEU A 290 -45.24 13.94 8.67
N ASP A 291 -45.80 13.04 9.48
CA ASP A 291 -46.77 13.37 10.52
C ASP A 291 -46.09 13.62 11.87
N ASP A 292 -46.83 14.22 12.81
CA ASP A 292 -46.43 14.37 14.21
C ASP A 292 -45.11 15.13 14.48
N LEU A 293 -44.79 16.12 13.65
CA LEU A 293 -43.62 17.02 13.87
C LEU A 293 -43.84 17.92 15.10
N GLY A 294 -45.08 18.27 15.43
CA GLY A 294 -45.34 19.18 16.55
C GLY A 294 -44.76 20.58 16.31
N LYS A 295 -44.20 21.20 17.35
CA LYS A 295 -43.75 22.62 17.35
C LYS A 295 -42.29 22.79 17.77
N VAL A 296 -41.42 21.90 17.28
CA VAL A 296 -39.99 21.88 17.59
C VAL A 296 -39.18 21.64 16.33
N ASP A 297 -37.89 21.96 16.38
CA ASP A 297 -36.96 21.64 15.30
C ASP A 297 -36.62 20.15 15.33
N HIS A 298 -36.37 19.58 14.16
CA HIS A 298 -36.02 18.16 13.99
C HIS A 298 -34.70 17.96 13.25
N GLU A 299 -33.97 16.89 13.60
CA GLU A 299 -32.91 16.36 12.75
C GLU A 299 -33.55 15.49 11.67
N LEU A 300 -33.54 15.98 10.43
CA LEU A 300 -33.97 15.23 9.27
C LEU A 300 -32.77 14.55 8.63
N GLN A 301 -32.87 13.26 8.39
CA GLN A 301 -31.87 12.49 7.67
C GLN A 301 -32.48 11.85 6.44
N VAL A 302 -31.76 11.94 5.31
CA VAL A 302 -32.07 11.23 4.07
C VAL A 302 -30.91 10.29 3.75
N THR A 303 -31.21 9.05 3.38
CA THR A 303 -30.20 8.01 3.09
C THR A 303 -30.50 7.32 1.77
N GLN A 304 -29.53 7.33 0.85
CA GLN A 304 -29.60 6.68 -0.45
C GLN A 304 -28.41 5.73 -0.63
N GLY A 305 -28.65 4.43 -0.52
CA GLY A 305 -27.57 3.43 -0.54
C GLY A 305 -26.60 3.63 0.63
N LYS A 306 -25.34 3.96 0.34
CA LYS A 306 -24.30 4.26 1.36
C LYS A 306 -24.20 5.75 1.71
N ASP A 307 -24.84 6.63 0.94
CA ASP A 307 -24.82 8.06 1.20
C ASP A 307 -25.89 8.45 2.22
N ARG A 308 -25.50 9.28 3.20
CA ARG A 308 -26.35 9.72 4.31
C ARG A 308 -26.14 11.21 4.53
N GLN A 309 -27.21 11.96 4.37
CA GLN A 309 -27.23 13.41 4.52
C GLN A 309 -28.15 13.81 5.66
N ARG A 310 -27.72 14.79 6.45
CA ARG A 310 -28.47 15.33 7.60
C ARG A 310 -28.80 16.79 7.41
N PHE A 311 -29.97 17.20 7.89
CA PHE A 311 -30.55 18.52 7.79
C PHE A 311 -31.22 18.90 9.11
N VAL A 312 -31.29 20.18 9.40
CA VAL A 312 -32.08 20.70 10.53
C VAL A 312 -33.37 21.25 9.97
N LEU A 313 -34.48 20.55 10.22
CA LEU A 313 -35.83 21.00 9.85
C LEU A 313 -36.36 21.92 10.95
N THR A 314 -36.28 23.22 10.72
CA THR A 314 -36.78 24.22 11.66
C THR A 314 -38.30 24.32 11.63
N TYR A 315 -38.93 24.34 12.80
CA TYR A 315 -40.36 24.58 12.91
C TYR A 315 -40.70 26.05 12.61
N THR A 316 -41.69 26.26 11.75
CA THR A 316 -42.23 27.60 11.45
C THR A 316 -43.73 27.67 11.80
N PRO A 317 -44.18 28.74 12.50
CA PRO A 317 -45.61 28.96 12.73
C PRO A 317 -46.41 29.26 11.45
N ALA A 318 -45.76 29.87 10.45
CA ALA A 318 -46.34 30.12 9.13
C ALA A 318 -46.13 28.90 8.21
N PRO A 319 -47.03 28.65 7.24
CA PRO A 319 -46.80 27.64 6.21
C PRO A 319 -45.51 27.94 5.45
N ALA A 320 -44.65 26.94 5.28
CA ALA A 320 -43.33 27.14 4.71
C ALA A 320 -42.89 26.01 3.79
N LEU A 321 -42.14 26.36 2.75
CA LEU A 321 -41.35 25.43 1.96
C LEU A 321 -39.88 25.61 2.32
N THR A 322 -39.32 24.61 3.00
CA THR A 322 -37.88 24.56 3.30
C THR A 322 -37.17 23.67 2.30
N VAL A 323 -36.12 24.18 1.67
CA VAL A 323 -35.38 23.54 0.60
C VAL A 323 -33.92 23.40 1.01
N TYR A 324 -33.40 22.19 0.95
CA TYR A 324 -31.98 21.92 1.14
C TYR A 324 -31.39 21.45 -0.17
N VAL A 325 -30.34 22.13 -0.64
CA VAL A 325 -29.58 21.72 -1.83
C VAL A 325 -28.14 21.50 -1.42
N LYS A 326 -27.73 20.25 -1.23
CA LYS A 326 -26.36 19.91 -0.84
C LYS A 326 -25.60 19.27 -1.98
N SER A 327 -24.31 19.51 -2.04
CA SER A 327 -23.37 18.89 -2.97
C SER A 327 -23.37 17.38 -2.74
N ASP A 328 -23.66 16.65 -3.81
CA ASP A 328 -23.70 15.19 -3.81
C ASP A 328 -23.01 14.72 -5.10
N PRO A 329 -21.67 14.81 -5.14
CA PRO A 329 -20.92 14.50 -6.35
C PRO A 329 -21.12 13.04 -6.73
N ASN A 330 -21.46 12.79 -8.00
CA ASN A 330 -21.55 11.43 -8.54
C ASN A 330 -20.14 10.86 -8.77
N ALA A 331 -19.40 10.68 -7.68
CA ALA A 331 -17.99 10.35 -7.64
C ALA A 331 -17.69 9.36 -6.51
N GLY A 332 -16.62 8.58 -6.69
CA GLY A 332 -15.99 7.76 -5.67
C GLY A 332 -14.53 8.17 -5.46
N THR A 333 -13.83 7.46 -4.58
CA THR A 333 -12.40 7.68 -4.34
C THR A 333 -11.63 6.41 -4.67
N VAL A 334 -10.64 6.51 -5.55
CA VAL A 334 -9.65 5.44 -5.75
C VAL A 334 -8.50 5.66 -4.80
N VAL A 335 -8.14 4.64 -4.03
CA VAL A 335 -6.96 4.66 -3.14
C VAL A 335 -5.87 3.87 -3.84
N VAL A 336 -4.88 4.56 -4.39
CA VAL A 336 -3.76 3.95 -5.09
C VAL A 336 -2.61 3.76 -4.11
N SER A 337 -2.24 2.51 -3.83
CA SER A 337 -1.11 2.17 -2.96
C SER A 337 0.06 1.71 -3.83
N ALA A 338 1.17 2.44 -3.87
CA ALA A 338 2.39 2.02 -4.58
C ALA A 338 3.49 1.52 -3.64
N GLY A 339 3.33 1.75 -2.32
CA GLY A 339 4.35 1.43 -1.31
C GLY A 339 5.63 2.28 -1.41
N GLN A 340 5.65 3.26 -2.30
CA GLN A 340 6.77 4.17 -2.55
C GLN A 340 6.25 5.61 -2.55
N ASP A 341 7.00 6.53 -1.95
CA ASP A 341 6.71 7.96 -1.99
C ASP A 341 7.12 8.57 -3.33
N ASN A 342 6.47 9.67 -3.72
CA ASN A 342 6.78 10.42 -4.93
C ASN A 342 6.71 9.58 -6.22
N ALA A 343 5.82 8.57 -6.26
CA ALA A 343 5.48 7.86 -7.48
C ALA A 343 4.45 8.64 -8.28
N ASP A 344 4.65 8.70 -9.59
CA ASP A 344 3.69 9.27 -10.53
C ASP A 344 2.53 8.29 -10.73
N VAL A 345 1.30 8.82 -10.75
CA VAL A 345 0.09 8.04 -10.99
C VAL A 345 -0.56 8.55 -12.27
N TYR A 346 -1.01 7.63 -13.12
CA TYR A 346 -1.69 7.91 -14.37
C TYR A 346 -3.11 7.33 -14.32
N ILE A 347 -4.07 8.08 -14.82
CA ILE A 347 -5.48 7.69 -14.93
C ILE A 347 -5.84 7.80 -16.41
N ASP A 348 -6.16 6.68 -17.05
CA ASP A 348 -6.37 6.59 -18.50
C ASP A 348 -5.23 7.26 -19.29
N ASP A 349 -3.99 6.88 -18.92
CA ASP A 349 -2.72 7.43 -19.45
C ASP A 349 -2.46 8.92 -19.22
N ALA A 350 -3.39 9.66 -18.60
CA ALA A 350 -3.18 11.04 -18.19
C ALA A 350 -2.49 11.11 -16.82
N LEU A 351 -1.41 11.88 -16.72
CA LEU A 351 -0.68 12.10 -15.48
C LEU A 351 -1.57 12.80 -14.44
N TYR A 352 -1.74 12.17 -13.28
CA TYR A 352 -2.41 12.75 -12.14
C TYR A 352 -1.50 13.76 -11.44
N ARG A 353 -2.05 14.93 -11.15
CA ARG A 353 -1.30 16.08 -10.60
C ARG A 353 -0.59 15.78 -9.26
N ARG A 354 -1.12 14.88 -8.44
CA ARG A 354 -0.53 14.54 -7.13
C ARG A 354 0.18 13.20 -7.23
N LYS A 355 1.37 13.13 -6.67
CA LYS A 355 2.14 11.89 -6.50
C LYS A 355 1.69 11.15 -5.24
N THR A 356 2.18 9.94 -5.07
CA THR A 356 2.03 9.21 -3.81
C THR A 356 2.77 9.91 -2.67
N ASP A 357 2.17 9.90 -1.50
CA ASP A 357 2.72 10.37 -0.23
C ASP A 357 2.43 9.30 0.83
N GLN A 358 3.42 8.98 1.66
CA GLN A 358 3.36 7.83 2.57
C GLN A 358 2.96 6.53 1.85
N GLY A 359 3.47 6.33 0.63
CA GLY A 359 3.25 5.15 -0.20
C GLY A 359 1.90 5.10 -0.92
N GLN A 360 1.03 6.10 -0.78
CA GLN A 360 -0.34 6.07 -1.33
C GLN A 360 -0.84 7.43 -1.85
N VAL A 361 -1.91 7.41 -2.64
CA VAL A 361 -2.66 8.64 -3.01
C VAL A 361 -4.15 8.34 -3.11
N ARG A 362 -4.98 9.29 -2.65
CA ARG A 362 -6.43 9.22 -2.72
C ARG A 362 -6.94 10.12 -3.84
N ILE A 363 -7.60 9.54 -4.83
CA ILE A 363 -7.96 10.18 -6.09
C ILE A 363 -9.50 10.21 -6.21
N PRO A 364 -10.15 11.38 -6.06
CA PRO A 364 -11.58 11.48 -6.34
C PRO A 364 -11.81 11.39 -7.85
N LEU A 365 -12.64 10.44 -8.28
CA LEU A 365 -12.99 10.20 -9.68
C LEU A 365 -14.51 10.12 -9.82
N LYS A 366 -15.03 10.52 -10.98
CA LYS A 366 -16.45 10.33 -11.31
C LYS A 366 -16.76 8.83 -11.34
N VAL A 367 -18.03 8.47 -11.19
CA VAL A 367 -18.46 7.08 -11.41
C VAL A 367 -18.14 6.66 -12.84
N GLY A 368 -17.51 5.50 -12.99
CA GLY A 368 -17.04 4.99 -14.28
C GLY A 368 -15.92 3.98 -14.14
N ASP A 369 -15.46 3.45 -15.27
CA ASP A 369 -14.33 2.53 -15.35
C ASP A 369 -13.07 3.30 -15.75
N TYR A 370 -11.95 3.03 -15.07
CA TYR A 370 -10.68 3.71 -15.26
C TYR A 370 -9.53 2.72 -15.30
N THR A 371 -8.46 3.05 -16.02
CA THR A 371 -7.19 2.34 -15.98
C THR A 371 -6.16 3.15 -15.19
N ILE A 372 -5.62 2.54 -14.14
CA ILE A 372 -4.61 3.16 -13.29
C ILE A 372 -3.24 2.57 -13.61
N ARG A 373 -2.24 3.45 -13.75
CA ARG A 373 -0.82 3.12 -13.90
C ARG A 373 -0.02 3.88 -12.86
N VAL A 374 1.11 3.32 -12.45
CA VAL A 374 2.07 4.00 -11.59
C VAL A 374 3.47 3.91 -12.18
N HIS A 375 4.27 4.94 -11.97
CA HIS A 375 5.64 5.02 -12.47
C HIS A 375 6.55 5.68 -11.43
N LYS A 376 7.79 5.22 -11.33
CA LYS A 376 8.83 5.88 -10.54
C LYS A 376 10.20 5.56 -11.12
N ALA A 377 11.03 6.59 -11.30
CA ALA A 377 12.41 6.40 -11.73
C ALA A 377 13.17 5.45 -10.79
N GLY A 378 13.94 4.52 -11.36
CA GLY A 378 14.67 3.50 -10.62
C GLY A 378 13.84 2.25 -10.27
N PHE A 379 12.57 2.20 -10.66
CA PHE A 379 11.69 1.05 -10.48
C PHE A 379 11.13 0.58 -11.83
N MET A 380 10.83 -0.71 -11.90
CA MET A 380 10.09 -1.30 -13.02
C MET A 380 8.62 -0.92 -12.93
N ASP A 381 8.03 -0.47 -14.03
CA ASP A 381 6.61 -0.16 -14.12
C ASP A 381 5.77 -1.44 -13.93
N PRO A 382 4.92 -1.52 -12.90
CA PRO A 382 4.00 -2.63 -12.75
C PRO A 382 2.92 -2.61 -13.84
N PRO A 383 2.26 -3.76 -14.12
CA PRO A 383 1.16 -3.81 -15.07
C PRO A 383 0.02 -2.84 -14.69
N PRO A 384 -0.64 -2.18 -15.67
CA PRO A 384 -1.82 -1.36 -15.44
C PRO A 384 -2.94 -2.15 -14.77
N LYS A 385 -3.78 -1.46 -13.98
CA LYS A 385 -4.95 -2.07 -13.34
C LYS A 385 -6.23 -1.30 -13.66
N SER A 386 -7.25 -2.01 -14.10
CA SER A 386 -8.59 -1.44 -14.30
C SER A 386 -9.37 -1.40 -12.98
N VAL A 387 -10.13 -0.33 -12.76
CA VAL A 387 -10.92 -0.10 -11.55
C VAL A 387 -12.28 0.49 -11.91
N THR A 388 -13.35 -0.06 -11.32
CA THR A 388 -14.71 0.49 -11.44
C THR A 388 -15.01 1.35 -10.21
N VAL A 389 -15.18 2.65 -10.43
CA VAL A 389 -15.50 3.64 -9.39
C VAL A 389 -17.00 3.76 -9.22
N LYS A 390 -17.47 3.62 -7.98
CA LYS A 390 -18.89 3.74 -7.60
C LYS A 390 -19.12 4.97 -6.71
N LYS A 391 -20.34 5.50 -6.74
CA LYS A 391 -20.73 6.69 -5.96
C LYS A 391 -20.50 6.44 -4.48
N ALA A 392 -19.86 7.40 -3.81
CA ALA A 392 -19.58 7.37 -2.38
C ALA A 392 -18.83 6.11 -1.90
N GLU A 393 -18.08 5.44 -2.78
CA GLU A 393 -17.29 4.27 -2.45
C GLU A 393 -15.79 4.57 -2.53
N GLU A 394 -15.02 3.91 -1.66
CA GLU A 394 -13.56 3.87 -1.74
C GLU A 394 -13.12 2.56 -2.38
N THR A 395 -12.34 2.63 -3.44
CA THR A 395 -11.86 1.46 -4.17
C THR A 395 -10.34 1.39 -4.10
N PRO A 396 -9.77 0.39 -3.38
CA PRO A 396 -8.32 0.24 -3.28
C PRO A 396 -7.72 -0.37 -4.54
N VAL A 397 -6.55 0.12 -4.95
CA VAL A 397 -5.76 -0.40 -6.07
C VAL A 397 -4.29 -0.44 -5.66
N ASP A 398 -3.78 -1.63 -5.42
CA ASP A 398 -2.40 -1.82 -4.94
C ASP A 398 -1.44 -2.13 -6.11
N PHE A 399 -0.26 -1.51 -6.10
CA PHE A 399 0.82 -1.75 -7.04
C PHE A 399 2.08 -2.12 -6.27
N ARG A 400 2.84 -3.06 -6.83
CA ARG A 400 4.16 -3.43 -6.33
C ARG A 400 5.21 -2.89 -7.30
N MET A 401 6.07 -2.01 -6.83
CA MET A 401 7.20 -1.49 -7.60
C MET A 401 8.47 -2.26 -7.22
N ASP A 402 9.05 -2.99 -8.17
CA ASP A 402 10.34 -3.66 -7.98
C ASP A 402 11.48 -2.76 -8.52
N PRO A 403 12.59 -2.58 -7.78
CA PRO A 403 13.69 -1.72 -8.22
C PRO A 403 14.41 -2.28 -9.46
N ILE A 404 14.82 -1.40 -10.37
CA ILE A 404 15.64 -1.80 -11.52
C ILE A 404 17.05 -2.15 -11.02
N PRO A 405 17.58 -3.36 -11.32
CA PRO A 405 18.94 -3.72 -10.94
C PRO A 405 19.98 -2.74 -11.52
N GLN A 406 20.77 -2.13 -10.65
CA GLN A 406 21.89 -1.26 -11.03
C GLN A 406 23.20 -2.03 -10.80
N ILE A 407 23.80 -2.54 -11.87
CA ILE A 407 25.06 -3.32 -11.83
C ILE A 407 26.07 -2.74 -12.82
N ALA A 408 27.35 -2.91 -12.52
CA ALA A 408 28.50 -2.59 -13.35
C ALA A 408 29.38 -3.83 -13.55
N THR A 409 30.25 -3.79 -14.55
CA THR A 409 31.09 -4.91 -14.96
C THR A 409 32.58 -4.60 -14.81
N LEU A 410 33.34 -5.49 -14.18
CA LEU A 410 34.80 -5.48 -14.16
C LEU A 410 35.35 -6.58 -15.07
N GLN A 411 36.19 -6.20 -16.04
CA GLN A 411 36.92 -7.13 -16.90
C GLN A 411 38.41 -7.13 -16.57
N ILE A 412 38.96 -8.32 -16.33
CA ILE A 412 40.41 -8.53 -16.24
C ILE A 412 40.87 -9.21 -17.54
N LYS A 413 41.91 -8.68 -18.19
CA LYS A 413 42.44 -9.23 -19.44
C LYS A 413 43.95 -9.43 -19.39
N GLY A 414 44.40 -10.65 -19.66
CA GLY A 414 45.82 -11.00 -19.74
C GLY A 414 46.52 -11.15 -18.39
N ALA A 415 45.77 -11.44 -17.32
CA ALA A 415 46.35 -11.80 -16.02
C ALA A 415 46.90 -13.24 -16.04
N LEU A 416 47.83 -13.56 -15.14
CA LEU A 416 48.37 -14.91 -15.07
C LEU A 416 47.38 -15.88 -14.41
N GLN A 417 47.33 -17.12 -14.89
CA GLN A 417 46.50 -18.18 -14.30
C GLN A 417 46.75 -18.33 -12.78
N GLY A 418 45.68 -18.47 -12.02
CA GLY A 418 45.70 -18.58 -10.56
C GLY A 418 45.85 -17.24 -9.85
N THR A 419 45.80 -16.11 -10.56
CA THR A 419 45.66 -14.79 -9.92
C THR A 419 44.25 -14.64 -9.37
N MET A 420 44.12 -14.21 -8.12
CA MET A 420 42.86 -13.95 -7.45
C MET A 420 42.49 -12.47 -7.56
N VAL A 421 41.25 -12.19 -7.92
CA VAL A 421 40.68 -10.83 -8.08
C VAL A 421 39.70 -10.60 -6.94
N TYR A 422 39.96 -9.60 -6.12
CA TYR A 422 39.07 -9.19 -5.03
C TYR A 422 38.44 -7.83 -5.34
N VAL A 423 37.16 -7.68 -5.00
CA VAL A 423 36.41 -6.41 -4.99
C VAL A 423 36.02 -6.15 -3.54
N ASP A 424 36.49 -5.04 -2.95
CA ASP A 424 36.26 -4.68 -1.55
C ASP A 424 36.61 -5.77 -0.53
N LYS A 425 37.67 -6.54 -0.84
CA LYS A 425 38.17 -7.70 -0.06
C LYS A 425 37.37 -8.99 -0.23
N ASP A 426 36.29 -8.99 -1.00
CA ASP A 426 35.55 -10.19 -1.37
C ASP A 426 36.14 -10.80 -2.65
N LEU A 427 36.40 -12.10 -2.65
CA LEU A 427 36.94 -12.80 -3.82
C LEU A 427 35.89 -12.80 -4.94
N ALA A 428 36.13 -12.05 -5.99
CA ALA A 428 35.21 -11.90 -7.11
C ALA A 428 35.49 -12.88 -8.26
N ALA A 429 36.76 -13.23 -8.48
CA ALA A 429 37.15 -14.22 -9.50
C ALA A 429 38.55 -14.82 -9.25
N VAL A 430 38.80 -16.00 -9.82
CA VAL A 430 40.14 -16.59 -9.98
C VAL A 430 40.43 -16.72 -11.48
N ILE A 431 41.56 -16.18 -11.93
CA ILE A 431 41.93 -16.14 -13.35
C ILE A 431 42.26 -17.55 -13.86
N GLY A 432 41.54 -17.97 -14.90
CA GLY A 432 41.73 -19.24 -15.59
C GLY A 432 42.93 -19.28 -16.52
N ALA A 433 43.06 -20.37 -17.28
CA ALA A 433 44.15 -20.54 -18.25
C ALA A 433 44.08 -19.57 -19.45
N ASP A 434 42.91 -18.98 -19.70
CA ASP A 434 42.67 -17.98 -20.74
C ASP A 434 43.13 -16.56 -20.35
N GLY A 435 43.52 -16.37 -19.08
CA GLY A 435 44.05 -15.11 -18.56
C GLY A 435 43.01 -14.02 -18.37
N ASN A 436 41.72 -14.33 -18.47
CA ASN A 436 40.64 -13.34 -18.43
C ASN A 436 39.65 -13.62 -17.30
N ALA A 437 38.95 -12.58 -16.84
CA ALA A 437 37.77 -12.71 -16.00
C ALA A 437 36.75 -11.61 -16.29
N ASN A 438 35.47 -11.93 -16.12
CA ASN A 438 34.36 -11.00 -16.27
C ASN A 438 33.47 -11.07 -15.02
N ILE A 439 33.39 -9.97 -14.27
CA ILE A 439 32.63 -9.86 -13.03
C ILE A 439 31.50 -8.86 -13.29
N SER A 440 30.28 -9.35 -13.51
CA SER A 440 29.14 -8.55 -13.99
C SER A 440 28.19 -8.05 -12.90
N ASN A 441 28.56 -8.18 -11.63
CA ASN A 441 27.71 -7.87 -10.47
C ASN A 441 28.36 -6.84 -9.52
N VAL A 442 29.25 -5.99 -10.03
CA VAL A 442 29.85 -4.92 -9.23
C VAL A 442 28.77 -3.87 -8.96
N LYS A 443 28.57 -3.48 -7.70
CA LYS A 443 27.62 -2.41 -7.37
C LYS A 443 28.13 -1.06 -7.91
N PRO A 444 27.28 -0.07 -8.18
CA PRO A 444 27.76 1.28 -8.43
C PRO A 444 28.37 1.88 -7.16
N GLY A 445 29.46 2.63 -7.29
CA GLY A 445 30.19 3.26 -6.18
C GLY A 445 31.71 3.16 -6.32
N ASP A 446 32.41 3.65 -5.31
CA ASP A 446 33.86 3.53 -5.20
C ASP A 446 34.24 2.16 -4.63
N HIS A 447 35.02 1.40 -5.40
CA HIS A 447 35.43 0.05 -5.06
C HIS A 447 36.96 -0.08 -5.04
N THR A 448 37.46 -0.91 -4.12
CA THR A 448 38.86 -1.32 -4.08
C THR A 448 39.03 -2.65 -4.80
N ILE A 449 39.75 -2.65 -5.91
CA ILE A 449 40.11 -3.86 -6.66
C ILE A 449 41.49 -4.32 -6.23
N GLU A 450 41.65 -5.57 -5.81
CA GLU A 450 42.93 -6.13 -5.41
C GLU A 450 43.25 -7.42 -6.18
N LEU A 451 44.43 -7.48 -6.79
CA LEU A 451 44.96 -8.65 -7.46
C LEU A 451 46.01 -9.32 -6.56
N ARG A 452 45.82 -10.60 -6.24
CA ARG A 452 46.74 -11.39 -5.40
C ARG A 452 47.17 -12.67 -6.09
N ARG A 453 48.41 -13.10 -5.86
CA ARG A 453 48.92 -14.41 -6.27
C ARG A 453 50.02 -14.87 -5.32
N GLU A 454 50.16 -16.18 -5.15
CA GLU A 454 51.26 -16.75 -4.36
C GLU A 454 52.62 -16.30 -4.92
N GLN A 455 53.56 -15.97 -4.03
CA GLN A 455 54.92 -15.52 -4.35
C GLN A 455 55.02 -14.22 -5.18
N ALA A 456 53.93 -13.45 -5.28
CA ALA A 456 53.91 -12.14 -5.92
C ALA A 456 53.40 -11.06 -4.96
N LEU A 457 53.85 -9.82 -5.15
CA LEU A 457 53.35 -8.66 -4.42
C LEU A 457 51.94 -8.32 -4.92
N PRO A 458 50.94 -8.11 -4.03
CA PRO A 458 49.59 -7.77 -4.43
C PRO A 458 49.52 -6.34 -4.99
N LYS A 459 48.65 -6.12 -5.99
CA LYS A 459 48.34 -4.78 -6.52
C LYS A 459 46.93 -4.37 -6.13
N LYS A 460 46.76 -3.12 -5.69
CA LYS A 460 45.48 -2.53 -5.28
C LYS A 460 45.15 -1.32 -6.12
N PHE A 461 43.88 -1.15 -6.44
CA PHE A 461 43.35 -0.05 -7.25
C PHE A 461 42.07 0.47 -6.64
N GLN A 462 41.91 1.79 -6.59
CA GLN A 462 40.61 2.41 -6.31
C GLN A 462 39.96 2.78 -7.64
N ARG A 463 38.70 2.37 -7.84
CA ARG A 463 37.92 2.66 -9.05
C ARG A 463 36.47 2.94 -8.70
N SER A 464 35.92 3.97 -9.31
CA SER A 464 34.49 4.25 -9.29
C SER A 464 33.79 3.48 -10.40
N PHE A 465 32.69 2.81 -10.08
CA PHE A 465 31.82 2.10 -11.01
C PHE A 465 30.47 2.82 -11.07
N HIS A 466 29.97 3.10 -12.27
CA HIS A 466 28.60 3.58 -12.47
C HIS A 466 27.74 2.49 -13.10
N THR A 467 26.42 2.62 -12.98
CA THR A 467 25.47 1.67 -13.57
C THR A 467 25.72 1.49 -15.06
N GLY A 468 25.93 0.24 -15.49
CA GLY A 468 26.23 -0.11 -16.89
C GLY A 468 27.69 0.04 -17.31
N ASP A 469 28.58 0.54 -16.46
CA ASP A 469 30.00 0.68 -16.78
C ASP A 469 30.66 -0.68 -17.02
N VAL A 470 31.66 -0.68 -17.91
CA VAL A 470 32.61 -1.78 -18.08
C VAL A 470 34.02 -1.26 -17.80
N VAL A 471 34.51 -1.50 -16.59
CA VAL A 471 35.87 -1.13 -16.17
C VAL A 471 36.83 -2.26 -16.54
N VAL A 472 37.88 -1.95 -17.30
CA VAL A 472 38.82 -2.96 -17.82
C VAL A 472 40.22 -2.77 -17.21
N PHE A 473 40.80 -3.86 -16.71
CA PHE A 473 42.19 -3.96 -16.26
C PHE A 473 42.97 -4.86 -17.21
N SER A 474 44.10 -4.39 -17.73
CA SER A 474 44.94 -5.16 -18.66
C SER A 474 46.40 -4.72 -18.64
N GLY A 475 47.28 -5.51 -19.28
CA GLY A 475 48.70 -5.18 -19.41
C GLY A 475 49.39 -4.94 -18.05
N PRO A 476 50.01 -3.76 -17.81
CA PRO A 476 50.74 -3.50 -16.57
C PRO A 476 49.86 -3.47 -15.31
N ASP A 477 48.55 -3.28 -15.46
CA ASP A 477 47.61 -3.27 -14.34
C ASP A 477 47.38 -4.69 -13.78
N VAL A 478 47.62 -5.72 -14.60
CA VAL A 478 47.38 -7.12 -14.23
C VAL A 478 48.65 -7.95 -14.05
N THR A 479 49.82 -7.34 -14.27
CA THR A 479 51.12 -7.97 -13.98
C THR A 479 51.50 -7.75 -12.52
N LEU A 480 51.87 -8.82 -11.80
CA LEU A 480 52.31 -8.75 -10.41
C LEU A 480 53.83 -8.95 -10.31
N ASP A 481 54.48 -8.15 -9.47
CA ASP A 481 55.92 -8.22 -9.25
C ASP A 481 56.28 -9.42 -8.35
N LYS A 482 57.42 -10.07 -8.61
CA LYS A 482 57.88 -11.21 -7.80
C LYS A 482 58.29 -10.73 -6.40
N ALA A 483 57.87 -11.47 -5.37
CA ALA A 483 58.37 -11.24 -4.02
C ALA A 483 59.81 -11.79 -3.88
N ILE A 484 60.78 -10.92 -3.59
CA ILE A 484 62.17 -11.33 -3.31
C ILE A 484 62.30 -11.58 -1.80
N THR A 485 62.45 -12.84 -1.39
CA THR A 485 62.88 -13.19 -0.03
C THR A 485 64.38 -12.98 0.11
N GLU A 486 64.79 -12.04 0.96
CA GLU A 486 66.20 -11.82 1.34
C GLU A 486 66.61 -12.86 2.40
N ASN A 487 67.51 -13.78 2.03
CA ASN A 487 68.03 -14.84 2.91
C ASN A 487 68.97 -14.26 3.98
N LYS A 488 68.54 -14.21 5.24
CA LYS A 488 69.39 -13.98 6.42
C LYS A 488 69.80 -15.32 7.06
N PRO A 489 71.09 -15.61 7.34
CA PRO A 489 71.51 -16.87 7.95
C PRO A 489 71.09 -16.98 9.42
N ALA A 490 70.71 -18.19 9.84
CA ALA A 490 70.23 -18.53 11.18
C ALA A 490 71.37 -18.68 12.21
N PRO A 491 71.19 -18.28 13.49
CA PRO A 491 72.05 -18.67 14.61
C PRO A 491 71.82 -20.13 15.06
N PRO A 492 72.77 -20.76 15.78
CA PRO A 492 72.75 -22.20 16.09
C PRO A 492 71.69 -22.59 17.12
N ALA A 493 71.25 -23.86 17.03
CA ALA A 493 70.19 -24.46 17.81
C ALA A 493 70.58 -24.87 19.25
N THR A 494 69.63 -24.72 20.18
CA THR A 494 69.54 -25.49 21.44
C THR A 494 68.07 -25.65 21.85
N PRO A 495 67.74 -26.67 22.65
CA PRO A 495 66.97 -27.86 22.28
C PRO A 495 65.45 -27.68 22.36
N THR A 496 64.74 -28.43 21.51
CA THR A 496 63.29 -28.65 21.52
C THR A 496 62.82 -29.36 22.80
N PRO A 497 61.80 -28.84 23.50
CA PRO A 497 60.67 -29.63 23.92
C PRO A 497 59.68 -29.70 22.77
N ASP A 498 59.21 -30.91 22.46
CA ASP A 498 58.13 -31.15 21.51
C ASP A 498 56.95 -30.22 21.80
N THR A 499 56.63 -29.32 20.87
CA THR A 499 55.28 -28.77 20.78
C THR A 499 54.94 -28.59 19.32
N LYS A 500 53.90 -29.31 18.91
CA LYS A 500 53.26 -29.28 17.59
C LYS A 500 53.23 -27.86 17.02
N ALA A 501 53.50 -27.74 15.72
CA ALA A 501 53.27 -26.52 14.94
C ALA A 501 51.93 -25.87 15.36
N PRO A 502 51.86 -24.53 15.54
CA PRO A 502 50.61 -23.88 15.90
C PRO A 502 49.57 -24.22 14.85
N GLN A 503 48.59 -25.04 15.24
CA GLN A 503 47.46 -25.37 14.40
C GLN A 503 46.75 -24.06 14.07
N ASN A 504 46.56 -23.76 12.78
CA ASN A 504 45.73 -22.66 12.37
C ASN A 504 44.28 -23.03 12.70
N TYR A 505 43.76 -22.48 13.81
CA TYR A 505 42.37 -22.66 14.23
C TYR A 505 41.40 -21.72 13.49
N GLY A 506 41.91 -20.85 12.61
CA GLY A 506 41.08 -19.95 11.83
C GLY A 506 40.08 -20.71 10.96
N MET A 507 38.84 -20.22 10.94
CA MET A 507 37.78 -20.76 10.12
C MET A 507 37.16 -19.64 9.30
N GLU A 508 36.88 -19.90 8.02
CA GLU A 508 36.16 -18.99 7.14
C GLU A 508 35.18 -19.81 6.31
N MET A 509 33.91 -19.41 6.32
CA MET A 509 32.92 -19.94 5.39
C MET A 509 32.92 -19.11 4.10
N GLU A 510 33.09 -19.80 2.97
CA GLU A 510 33.06 -19.20 1.64
C GLU A 510 31.60 -18.92 1.22
N GLY A 511 31.27 -17.66 0.94
CA GLY A 511 29.96 -17.24 0.44
C GLY A 511 28.86 -17.08 1.51
N SER A 512 27.62 -16.93 1.05
CA SER A 512 26.44 -16.88 1.91
C SER A 512 25.73 -18.24 1.94
N GLN A 513 25.33 -18.67 3.14
CA GLN A 513 24.53 -19.87 3.35
C GLN A 513 23.15 -19.50 3.88
N VAL A 514 22.12 -20.06 3.26
CA VAL A 514 20.76 -20.03 3.78
C VAL A 514 20.47 -21.39 4.43
N ARG A 515 20.00 -21.38 5.67
CA ARG A 515 19.63 -22.59 6.42
C ARG A 515 18.22 -22.47 6.94
N LYS A 516 17.43 -23.52 6.75
CA LYS A 516 16.04 -23.60 7.21
C LYS A 516 15.89 -24.74 8.22
N GLY A 517 15.34 -24.43 9.39
CA GLY A 517 15.20 -25.34 10.51
C GLY A 517 16.55 -25.89 11.02
N GLY A 518 16.48 -26.97 11.79
CA GLY A 518 17.67 -27.69 12.28
C GLY A 518 18.01 -27.47 13.75
N GLY A 519 17.27 -26.62 14.48
CA GLY A 519 17.49 -26.40 15.91
C GLY A 519 18.88 -25.82 16.17
N PHE A 520 19.70 -26.51 16.96
CA PHE A 520 21.09 -26.10 17.23
C PHE A 520 22.04 -26.53 16.11
N VAL A 521 22.41 -25.59 15.24
CA VAL A 521 23.32 -25.82 14.12
C VAL A 521 24.71 -25.30 14.47
N ALA A 522 25.63 -26.23 14.79
CA ALA A 522 27.00 -25.89 15.15
C ALA A 522 27.86 -25.54 13.93
N TYR A 523 28.61 -24.44 14.03
CA TYR A 523 29.49 -23.95 12.98
C TYR A 523 30.97 -24.13 13.33
N HIS A 524 31.36 -23.90 14.60
CA HIS A 524 32.75 -24.00 15.02
C HIS A 524 32.90 -24.35 16.50
N VAL A 525 34.10 -24.81 16.87
CA VAL A 525 34.58 -24.85 18.25
C VAL A 525 35.90 -24.08 18.26
N PRO A 526 36.01 -22.95 18.98
CA PRO A 526 37.14 -22.03 18.88
C PRO A 526 38.50 -22.68 19.14
N LYS A 527 38.55 -23.60 20.12
CA LYS A 527 39.75 -24.25 20.69
C LYS A 527 40.82 -23.33 21.29
N VAL A 528 40.78 -22.04 20.95
CA VAL A 528 41.61 -20.94 21.45
C VAL A 528 40.74 -19.69 21.62
N ALA A 529 41.23 -18.71 22.38
CA ALA A 529 40.56 -17.41 22.46
C ALA A 529 40.60 -16.69 21.10
N GLY A 530 39.53 -15.98 20.75
CA GLY A 530 39.43 -15.27 19.48
C GLY A 530 38.10 -14.57 19.30
N HIS A 531 37.88 -13.98 18.14
CA HIS A 531 36.63 -13.32 17.77
C HIS A 531 36.02 -13.99 16.54
N TYR A 532 34.69 -14.08 16.55
CA TYR A 532 33.91 -14.38 15.36
C TYR A 532 33.37 -13.10 14.77
N SER A 533 33.52 -12.94 13.45
CA SER A 533 32.82 -11.90 12.69
C SER A 533 31.91 -12.57 11.69
N PHE A 534 30.64 -12.17 11.64
CA PHE A 534 29.69 -12.65 10.64
C PHE A 534 28.58 -11.63 10.42
N ALA A 535 27.91 -11.71 9.27
CA ALA A 535 26.62 -11.07 9.07
C ALA A 535 25.54 -12.15 9.02
N ALA A 536 24.42 -11.90 9.68
CA ALA A 536 23.29 -12.81 9.65
C ALA A 536 21.96 -12.07 9.57
N GLN A 537 20.97 -12.74 8.98
CA GLN A 537 19.62 -12.22 8.77
C GLN A 537 18.62 -13.35 9.04
N GLY A 538 17.61 -13.10 9.86
CA GLY A 538 16.49 -14.03 10.07
C GLY A 538 15.41 -13.83 9.01
N HIS A 539 15.01 -14.90 8.33
CA HIS A 539 13.87 -14.98 7.42
C HIS A 539 12.85 -15.97 8.01
N ILE A 540 11.58 -15.61 8.20
CA ILE A 540 10.58 -16.62 8.59
C ILE A 540 9.34 -16.47 7.73
N GLY A 541 8.98 -17.57 7.05
CA GLY A 541 7.78 -17.69 6.24
C GLY A 541 6.51 -17.72 7.08
N GLY A 542 5.68 -16.70 6.93
CA GLY A 542 4.34 -16.62 7.51
C GLY A 542 3.93 -15.17 7.81
N PHE A 543 2.75 -14.78 7.34
CA PHE A 543 2.22 -13.40 7.32
C PHE A 543 1.98 -12.72 8.70
N LEU A 544 2.43 -13.29 9.82
CA LEU A 544 2.06 -12.82 11.18
C LEU A 544 3.17 -12.85 12.25
N LYS A 545 4.44 -13.17 11.93
CA LYS A 545 5.53 -13.19 12.93
C LYS A 545 6.67 -12.25 12.57
N LYS A 546 7.20 -11.51 13.56
CA LYS A 546 8.45 -10.74 13.41
C LYS A 546 9.64 -11.71 13.37
N SER A 547 10.55 -11.52 12.41
CA SER A 547 11.77 -12.33 12.28
C SER A 547 12.64 -12.20 13.53
N LYS A 548 13.06 -13.33 14.12
CA LYS A 548 14.06 -13.36 15.20
C LYS A 548 15.35 -13.96 14.66
N LEU A 549 16.46 -13.26 14.86
CA LEU A 549 17.80 -13.80 14.62
C LEU A 549 18.33 -14.36 15.94
N GLN A 550 18.77 -15.62 15.94
CA GLN A 550 19.28 -16.28 17.14
C GLN A 550 20.58 -17.04 16.85
N TRP A 551 21.61 -16.73 17.63
CA TRP A 551 22.87 -17.47 17.63
C TRP A 551 23.28 -17.81 19.05
N TYR A 552 24.13 -18.82 19.18
CA TYR A 552 24.60 -19.27 20.48
C TYR A 552 26.11 -19.39 20.50
N ALA A 553 26.65 -19.26 21.70
CA ALA A 553 28.04 -19.54 22.01
C ALA A 553 28.12 -20.25 23.35
N GLY A 554 29.26 -20.89 23.64
CA GLY A 554 29.35 -21.67 24.86
C GLY A 554 28.31 -22.79 24.88
N TYR A 555 28.05 -23.50 23.78
CA TYR A 555 27.08 -24.61 23.80
C TYR A 555 27.76 -25.92 24.17
N GLN A 556 27.34 -26.50 25.30
CA GLN A 556 27.73 -27.85 25.74
C GLN A 556 26.67 -28.87 25.32
N ASP A 557 25.42 -28.56 25.64
CA ASP A 557 24.23 -29.36 25.34
C ASP A 557 22.98 -28.45 25.27
N GLY A 558 21.81 -29.06 25.06
CA GLY A 558 20.55 -28.33 24.94
C GLY A 558 20.05 -27.70 26.25
N GLU A 559 20.75 -27.90 27.36
CA GLU A 559 20.44 -27.35 28.68
C GLU A 559 21.47 -26.33 29.17
N ASN A 560 22.63 -26.24 28.52
CA ASN A 560 23.77 -25.42 28.95
C ASN A 560 24.40 -24.65 27.77
N TYR A 561 23.95 -23.40 27.57
CA TYR A 561 24.43 -22.52 26.50
C TYR A 561 24.15 -21.03 26.74
N ILE A 562 24.86 -20.17 26.03
CA ILE A 562 24.57 -18.73 25.98
C ILE A 562 23.86 -18.43 24.66
N LEU A 563 22.68 -17.84 24.76
CA LEU A 563 21.82 -17.50 23.63
C LEU A 563 21.77 -16.00 23.42
N PHE A 564 22.04 -15.58 22.20
CA PHE A 564 21.90 -14.21 21.74
C PHE A 564 20.68 -14.11 20.84
N THR A 565 19.85 -13.09 21.03
CA THR A 565 18.62 -12.89 20.25
C THR A 565 18.48 -11.45 19.81
N VAL A 566 18.10 -11.23 18.54
CA VAL A 566 17.62 -9.95 18.02
C VAL A 566 16.18 -10.13 17.55
N ASP A 567 15.24 -9.40 18.18
CA ASP A 567 13.79 -9.53 17.94
C ASP A 567 13.17 -8.37 17.14
N GLY A 568 14.03 -7.50 16.62
CA GLY A 568 13.72 -6.30 15.85
C GLY A 568 13.53 -5.03 16.67
N LYS A 569 13.42 -5.11 18.00
CA LYS A 569 13.44 -3.94 18.89
C LYS A 569 14.53 -4.01 19.95
N HIS A 570 14.91 -5.22 20.34
CA HIS A 570 15.93 -5.47 21.35
C HIS A 570 16.92 -6.51 20.86
N ALA A 571 18.15 -6.34 21.34
CA ALA A 571 19.14 -7.40 21.37
C ALA A 571 19.29 -7.86 22.82
N THR A 572 19.29 -9.18 23.06
CA THR A 572 19.39 -9.76 24.40
C THR A 572 20.42 -10.89 24.47
N ILE A 573 20.95 -11.10 25.67
CA ILE A 573 21.76 -12.26 26.04
C ILE A 573 21.02 -13.03 27.12
N HIS A 574 20.83 -14.32 26.91
CA HIS A 574 20.32 -15.26 27.91
C HIS A 574 21.38 -16.31 28.22
N GLU A 575 21.66 -16.54 29.49
CA GLU A 575 22.45 -17.68 29.94
C GLU A 575 21.47 -18.81 30.33
N VAL A 576 21.63 -19.97 29.73
CA VAL A 576 20.84 -21.17 30.01
C VAL A 576 21.75 -22.16 30.73
N THR A 577 21.38 -22.53 31.97
CA THR A 577 22.12 -23.46 32.81
C THR A 577 21.15 -24.48 33.40
N ASN A 578 21.41 -25.77 33.22
CA ASN A 578 20.51 -26.87 33.58
C ASN A 578 19.05 -26.63 33.09
N GLY A 579 18.93 -26.13 31.86
CA GLY A 579 17.64 -25.83 31.20
C GLY A 579 16.95 -24.56 31.70
N LYS A 580 17.48 -23.88 32.73
CA LYS A 580 16.93 -22.63 33.25
C LYS A 580 17.57 -21.44 32.55
N SER A 581 16.76 -20.61 31.90
CA SER A 581 17.19 -19.38 31.21
C SER A 581 17.13 -18.16 32.14
N ILE A 582 18.20 -17.37 32.15
CA ILE A 582 18.31 -16.08 32.84
C ILE A 582 18.74 -15.02 31.82
N GLU A 583 18.01 -13.90 31.75
CA GLU A 583 18.42 -12.75 30.92
C GLU A 583 19.58 -12.02 31.61
N VAL A 584 20.73 -11.97 30.93
CA VAL A 584 21.96 -11.34 31.42
C VAL A 584 22.05 -9.89 30.96
N ALA A 585 21.64 -9.63 29.73
CA ALA A 585 21.66 -8.29 29.15
C ALA A 585 20.51 -8.09 28.17
N ARG A 586 20.02 -6.85 28.10
CA ARG A 586 19.05 -6.38 27.11
C ARG A 586 19.38 -4.94 26.76
N MET A 587 19.47 -4.67 25.45
CA MET A 587 19.65 -3.33 24.92
C MET A 587 18.60 -3.03 23.84
N PRO A 588 18.16 -1.76 23.70
CA PRO A 588 17.41 -1.33 22.53
C PRO A 588 18.28 -1.50 21.28
N PHE A 589 17.78 -2.24 20.29
CA PHE A 589 18.46 -2.46 19.01
C PHE A 589 17.38 -2.65 17.94
N ASN A 590 17.16 -1.61 17.13
CA ASN A 590 16.19 -1.65 16.06
C ASN A 590 16.84 -2.31 14.85
N ALA A 591 16.30 -3.46 14.47
CA ALA A 591 16.64 -4.14 13.23
C ALA A 591 15.34 -4.44 12.49
N GLU A 592 15.21 -3.98 11.26
CA GLU A 592 14.04 -4.29 10.44
C GLU A 592 13.97 -5.79 10.16
N SER A 593 12.76 -6.27 9.86
CA SER A 593 12.62 -7.65 9.43
C SER A 593 13.37 -7.82 8.11
N ASN A 594 14.18 -8.87 7.99
CA ASN A 594 15.07 -9.10 6.87
C ASN A 594 16.27 -8.12 6.75
N GLU A 595 16.61 -7.39 7.82
CA GLU A 595 17.84 -6.61 7.84
C GLU A 595 19.05 -7.48 8.22
N TRP A 596 20.20 -7.23 7.57
CA TRP A 596 21.47 -7.89 7.92
C TRP A 596 22.04 -7.30 9.21
N VAL A 597 22.25 -8.14 10.21
CA VAL A 597 22.95 -7.76 11.44
C VAL A 597 24.38 -8.26 11.37
N GLN A 598 25.35 -7.36 11.48
CA GLN A 598 26.76 -7.71 11.65
C GLN A 598 27.05 -7.94 13.14
N VAL A 599 27.68 -9.07 13.42
CA VAL A 599 28.01 -9.53 14.77
C VAL A 599 29.53 -9.67 14.88
N ASP A 600 30.08 -9.09 15.93
CA ASP A 600 31.43 -9.36 16.42
C ASP A 600 31.30 -10.02 17.80
N LEU A 601 31.71 -11.29 17.89
CA LEU A 601 31.56 -12.12 19.08
C LEU A 601 32.93 -12.55 19.58
N SER A 602 33.37 -11.99 20.70
CA SER A 602 34.62 -12.36 21.36
C SER A 602 34.37 -13.56 22.28
N VAL A 603 35.14 -14.62 22.10
CA VAL A 603 35.11 -15.83 22.94
C VAL A 603 36.47 -16.01 23.60
N ARG A 604 36.48 -15.95 24.93
CA ARG A 604 37.65 -16.21 25.80
C ARG A 604 37.33 -17.38 26.72
N PRO A 605 38.32 -17.98 27.40
CA PRO A 605 38.05 -19.08 28.32
C PRO A 605 37.00 -18.73 29.37
N ASP A 606 37.09 -17.56 30.00
CA ASP A 606 36.26 -17.15 31.12
C ASP A 606 35.05 -16.26 30.76
N SER A 607 34.98 -15.78 29.51
CA SER A 607 34.03 -14.75 29.10
C SER A 607 33.63 -14.81 27.62
N ILE A 608 32.40 -14.40 27.33
CA ILE A 608 31.89 -14.15 25.98
C ILE A 608 31.29 -12.75 25.94
N SER A 609 31.62 -11.96 24.92
CA SER A 609 31.01 -10.64 24.69
C SER A 609 30.61 -10.47 23.22
N ALA A 610 29.57 -9.67 22.96
CA ALA A 610 29.07 -9.45 21.61
C ALA A 610 28.87 -7.96 21.32
N HIS A 611 29.29 -7.53 20.14
CA HIS A 611 28.95 -6.25 19.55
C HIS A 611 28.11 -6.47 18.30
N LEU A 612 27.18 -5.55 18.07
CA LEU A 612 26.22 -5.63 16.97
C LEU A 612 26.18 -4.31 16.21
N LYS A 613 25.94 -4.38 14.91
CA LYS A 613 25.49 -3.23 14.12
C LYS A 613 24.63 -3.66 12.96
N THR A 614 23.74 -2.78 12.53
CA THR A 614 23.08 -2.90 11.23
C THR A 614 23.91 -2.15 10.17
N PRO A 615 23.53 -2.15 8.88
CA PRO A 615 24.22 -1.39 7.85
C PRO A 615 24.24 0.12 8.15
N ASP A 616 23.21 0.61 8.83
CA ASP A 616 22.98 2.04 9.06
C ASP A 616 23.40 2.52 10.46
N THR A 617 23.79 1.60 11.36
CA THR A 617 24.21 1.94 12.73
C THR A 617 25.71 1.74 12.97
N GLY A 618 26.25 2.46 13.96
CA GLY A 618 27.55 2.15 14.54
C GLY A 618 27.54 0.85 15.35
N TRP A 619 28.73 0.38 15.74
CA TRP A 619 28.88 -0.74 16.68
C TRP A 619 28.25 -0.40 18.03
N SER A 620 27.37 -1.27 18.50
CA SER A 620 26.72 -1.21 19.79
C SER A 620 27.13 -2.42 20.62
N ASP A 621 27.47 -2.20 21.88
CA ASP A 621 27.85 -3.26 22.82
C ASP A 621 26.59 -3.91 23.42
N LEU A 622 26.44 -5.22 23.19
CA LEU A 622 25.34 -6.00 23.76
C LEU A 622 25.67 -6.47 25.19
N GLY A 623 26.94 -6.47 25.58
CA GLY A 623 27.43 -6.88 26.89
C GLY A 623 28.17 -8.21 26.88
N SER A 624 28.47 -8.69 28.09
CA SER A 624 29.31 -9.86 28.32
C SER A 624 28.74 -10.82 29.36
N VAL A 625 28.97 -12.12 29.17
CA VAL A 625 28.73 -13.18 30.15
C VAL A 625 30.08 -13.68 30.65
N ALA A 626 30.27 -13.73 31.96
CA ALA A 626 31.46 -14.30 32.59
C ALA A 626 31.04 -15.47 33.48
N SER A 627 31.72 -16.61 33.34
CA SER A 627 31.39 -17.82 34.12
C SER A 627 32.68 -18.41 34.70
N PRO A 628 33.01 -18.09 35.97
CA PRO A 628 34.23 -18.57 36.62
C PRO A 628 34.24 -20.10 36.70
N GLY A 629 35.22 -20.74 36.05
CA GLY A 629 35.38 -22.20 36.06
C GLY A 629 34.88 -22.93 34.82
N ARG A 630 34.31 -22.21 33.84
CA ARG A 630 34.02 -22.72 32.50
C ARG A 630 35.10 -22.26 31.53
N ASP A 631 35.39 -23.08 30.51
CA ASP A 631 36.25 -22.71 29.38
C ASP A 631 35.42 -22.65 28.09
N PHE A 632 34.93 -21.47 27.72
CA PHE A 632 34.10 -21.30 26.52
C PHE A 632 34.83 -21.59 25.21
N THR A 633 36.17 -21.66 25.20
CA THR A 633 36.92 -22.00 23.99
C THR A 633 36.75 -23.46 23.58
N GLN A 634 36.30 -24.31 24.50
CA GLN A 634 36.04 -25.73 24.23
C GLN A 634 34.61 -26.01 23.76
N ASP A 635 33.73 -25.00 23.83
CA ASP A 635 32.31 -25.14 23.58
C ASP A 635 31.93 -24.69 22.15
N LYS A 636 30.77 -25.14 21.67
CA LYS A 636 30.33 -24.87 20.28
C LYS A 636 29.77 -23.46 20.13
N VAL A 637 29.99 -22.89 18.95
CA VAL A 637 29.38 -21.65 18.44
C VAL A 637 28.57 -21.98 17.19
N GLY A 638 27.37 -21.41 17.07
CA GLY A 638 26.46 -21.72 15.98
C GLY A 638 25.17 -20.91 16.02
N PHE A 639 24.18 -21.37 15.25
CA PHE A 639 22.88 -20.71 15.13
C PHE A 639 21.76 -21.58 15.67
N TYR A 640 20.78 -20.94 16.31
CA TYR A 640 19.56 -21.61 16.76
C TYR A 640 18.42 -21.29 15.79
N ILE A 641 17.91 -22.31 15.10
CA ILE A 641 16.91 -22.17 14.03
C ILE A 641 15.71 -23.08 14.36
N PRO A 642 14.73 -22.60 15.16
CA PRO A 642 13.62 -23.43 15.60
C PRO A 642 12.59 -23.67 14.48
N GLY A 643 12.02 -24.88 14.44
CA GLY A 643 10.91 -25.22 13.56
C GLY A 643 11.21 -25.01 12.07
N SER A 644 10.43 -24.14 11.42
CA SER A 644 10.52 -23.82 9.99
C SER A 644 11.23 -22.49 9.71
N ASP A 645 11.88 -21.91 10.72
CA ASP A 645 12.58 -20.64 10.59
C ASP A 645 13.76 -20.76 9.63
N GLU A 646 14.14 -19.67 8.98
CA GLU A 646 15.24 -19.61 8.03
C GLU A 646 16.23 -18.52 8.44
N ILE A 647 17.52 -18.77 8.28
CA ILE A 647 18.55 -17.76 8.46
C ILE A 647 19.44 -17.71 7.23
N ALA A 648 19.84 -16.51 6.84
CA ALA A 648 20.95 -16.30 5.94
C ALA A 648 22.15 -15.87 6.77
N VAL A 649 23.29 -16.53 6.58
CA VAL A 649 24.56 -16.20 7.23
C VAL A 649 25.58 -15.94 6.12
N SER A 650 26.40 -14.93 6.29
CA SER A 650 27.50 -14.63 5.38
C SER A 650 28.76 -14.25 6.16
N ASN A 651 29.90 -14.52 5.53
CA ASN A 651 31.22 -14.12 6.04
C ASN A 651 31.51 -14.60 7.47
N PHE A 652 31.05 -15.81 7.82
CA PHE A 652 31.32 -16.37 9.15
C PHE A 652 32.81 -16.72 9.26
N ARG A 653 33.53 -15.93 10.06
CA ARG A 653 34.97 -16.01 10.24
C ARG A 653 35.34 -16.10 11.70
N PHE A 654 36.32 -16.92 12.04
CA PHE A 654 36.97 -16.96 13.35
C PHE A 654 38.43 -16.54 13.22
N SER A 655 38.87 -15.60 14.05
CA SER A 655 40.26 -15.15 14.15
C SER A 655 40.75 -15.22 15.59
N ASN A 656 41.92 -15.84 15.78
CA ASN A 656 42.62 -15.96 17.06
C ASN A 656 43.75 -14.93 17.24
N ARG A 657 43.84 -13.94 16.34
CA ARG A 657 44.85 -12.87 16.36
C ARG A 657 44.29 -11.56 16.85
#